data_AF-A0A2E8S3K1-F1
#
_entry.id   AF-A0A2E8S3K1-F1
#
_cell.length_a   1.000
_cell.length_b   1.000
_cell.length_c   1.000
_cell.angle_alpha   90.00
_cell.angle_beta   90.00
_cell.angle_gamma   90.00
#
_symmetry.space_group_name_H-M   'P 1'
#
loop_
_entity.id
_entity.type
_entity.pdbx_description
1 polymer ?
#
loop_
_entity_poly.entity_id
_entity_poly.type
_entity_poly.pdbx_seq_one_letter_code
_entity_poly.pdbx_strand_id
1 'polypeptide(L)'
;MRRLATIASLLLMLMIGSIGLAQAAQPAQRIISLAPNTTAIVQELGLGQEIVGVSQFDEVFAKEKGVPMVGGIVDPSVEAIVGLKPSWVVGHADGSAPPYVAHLTNAGIQVALCSIPDLAHLKTCIETLATKLGAGEQGDHLLSRMAPLFEAPDDAWKTGPRTVLLVGDSPLMATTRNSFTAAVARLAGLRPIPEGDGPDYATLSPEAIAELKPDIIVSLVHSHGGGKQHLEESLRVASATFEWVVLSPDDLLQPGPRLLAGFEQLKTVVAKGNPVSAATPSTPSNAPILLFYGLLLLTSFLCVWRAVVASVQSERRFWSALALGFFLLEFLVLLAFVVAPDRIGIWAVLGRADPYATRFVVESTFPRILLAILVGGGLGICGAALQGLLKNPLADPYVLGISGGAAAGGMVATYLALWFGLAGLPSYGVRAIGALIGSLLVTAVLVWAILRRGVRQTERIILLGVALNILAAAVITVVHAVVNPMDSKILLLWLMGALTYLPPGLLLPCVALVLMTICAVIVCRQARALNLLALGEEGAMGAGLDPRRLLWTLLIVCALMTSICGALAGLVGFVGLIGPHIVRLVAGTDNRLVLPLSGLFGASLLLICDILTRVLRSPLGTELPVGAVMAVVGAPVLVFLLIRMGRNDAF
;
A
#
# COMPACT_ATOMS: atom_id res chain seq x y z
N MET A 1 -6.95 67.65 -43.15
CA MET A 1 -8.33 67.10 -43.25
C MET A 1 -8.40 65.69 -43.82
N ARG A 2 -7.72 65.33 -44.93
CA ARG A 2 -7.77 63.96 -45.51
C ARG A 2 -7.22 62.82 -44.63
N ARG A 3 -6.25 63.08 -43.74
CA ARG A 3 -5.69 62.07 -42.81
C ARG A 3 -6.56 61.79 -41.57
N LEU A 4 -7.44 62.73 -41.19
CA LEU A 4 -8.38 62.55 -40.08
C LEU A 4 -9.63 61.78 -40.53
N ALA A 5 -10.07 61.98 -41.78
CA ALA A 5 -11.16 61.21 -42.37
C ALA A 5 -10.81 59.73 -42.54
N THR A 6 -9.58 59.38 -42.91
CA THR A 6 -9.13 57.98 -43.05
C THR A 6 -9.06 57.25 -41.72
N ILE A 7 -8.65 57.93 -40.65
CA ILE A 7 -8.60 57.35 -39.29
C ILE A 7 -10.01 57.19 -38.72
N ALA A 8 -10.92 58.13 -38.97
CA ALA A 8 -12.33 58.03 -38.58
C ALA A 8 -13.06 56.90 -39.33
N SER A 9 -12.79 56.70 -40.63
CA SER A 9 -13.37 55.59 -41.40
C SER A 9 -12.84 54.22 -40.99
N LEU A 10 -11.56 54.11 -40.60
CA LEU A 10 -10.96 52.89 -40.06
C LEU A 10 -11.50 52.54 -38.67
N LEU A 11 -11.72 53.53 -37.80
CA LEU A 11 -12.33 53.34 -36.49
C LEU A 11 -13.82 52.99 -36.58
N LEU A 12 -14.55 53.54 -37.56
CA LEU A 12 -15.95 53.19 -37.81
C LEU A 12 -16.09 51.77 -38.37
N MET A 13 -15.17 51.32 -39.25
CA MET A 13 -15.13 49.92 -39.73
C MET A 13 -14.74 48.92 -38.63
N LEU A 14 -13.88 49.31 -37.69
CA LEU A 14 -13.55 48.51 -36.50
C LEU A 14 -14.72 48.43 -35.49
N MET A 15 -15.56 49.46 -35.41
CA MET A 15 -16.75 49.50 -34.56
C MET A 15 -17.98 48.80 -35.18
N ILE A 16 -18.07 48.72 -36.51
CA ILE A 16 -19.16 48.02 -37.21
C ILE A 16 -18.84 46.52 -37.40
N GLY A 17 -17.55 46.15 -37.45
CA GLY A 17 -17.10 44.75 -37.47
C GLY A 17 -17.27 43.98 -36.16
N SER A 18 -17.75 44.64 -35.09
CA SER A 18 -17.92 44.05 -33.75
C SER A 18 -19.39 43.88 -33.33
N ILE A 19 -20.36 44.05 -34.25
CA ILE A 19 -21.81 43.85 -34.00
C ILE A 19 -22.35 42.67 -34.84
N GLY A 20 -21.54 41.63 -35.03
CA GLY A 20 -21.94 40.38 -35.66
C GLY A 20 -21.99 39.23 -34.66
N LEU A 21 -23.18 38.90 -34.17
CA LEU A 21 -23.55 37.66 -33.46
C LEU A 21 -22.71 37.31 -32.21
N ALA A 22 -22.85 38.12 -31.16
CA ALA A 22 -22.74 37.59 -29.81
C ALA A 22 -24.00 36.77 -29.50
N GLN A 23 -24.04 35.52 -29.97
CA GLN A 23 -24.73 34.49 -29.21
C GLN A 23 -24.05 34.50 -27.84
N ALA A 24 -24.82 34.74 -26.77
CA ALA A 24 -24.30 34.70 -25.42
C ALA A 24 -23.71 33.31 -25.18
N ALA A 25 -22.39 33.18 -25.31
CA ALA A 25 -21.67 32.02 -24.83
C ALA A 25 -21.92 31.96 -23.34
N GLN A 26 -22.68 30.95 -22.89
CA GLN A 26 -22.76 30.64 -21.47
C GLN A 26 -21.32 30.53 -20.94
N PRO A 27 -21.01 31.05 -19.74
CA PRO A 27 -19.68 30.90 -19.17
C PRO A 27 -19.34 29.41 -19.19
N ALA A 28 -18.18 29.05 -19.78
CA ALA A 28 -17.77 27.66 -19.94
C ALA A 28 -17.89 26.95 -18.59
N GLN A 29 -18.75 25.93 -18.53
CA GLN A 29 -18.98 25.19 -17.29
C GLN A 29 -17.65 24.54 -16.86
N ARG A 30 -17.41 24.53 -15.56
CA ARG A 30 -16.22 23.92 -14.94
C ARG A 30 -16.71 22.80 -14.04
N ILE A 31 -16.43 21.57 -14.44
CA ILE A 31 -16.95 20.36 -13.81
C ILE A 31 -15.81 19.67 -13.05
N ILE A 32 -16.09 19.22 -11.84
CA ILE A 32 -15.23 18.27 -11.13
C ILE A 32 -15.97 16.94 -11.00
N SER A 33 -15.32 15.84 -11.39
CA SER A 33 -15.87 14.49 -11.23
C SER A 33 -15.20 13.79 -10.05
N LEU A 34 -15.99 13.27 -9.11
CA LEU A 34 -15.48 12.61 -7.90
C LEU A 34 -15.47 11.09 -7.99
N ALA A 35 -15.83 10.49 -9.13
CA ALA A 35 -15.76 9.05 -9.31
C ALA A 35 -15.55 8.66 -10.80
N PRO A 36 -14.87 7.53 -11.08
CA PRO A 36 -14.61 7.11 -12.46
C PRO A 36 -15.85 6.88 -13.32
N ASN A 37 -16.95 6.41 -12.72
CA ASN A 37 -18.22 6.23 -13.43
C ASN A 37 -18.84 7.57 -13.85
N THR A 38 -18.84 8.57 -12.97
CA THR A 38 -19.33 9.91 -13.33
C THR A 38 -18.44 10.59 -14.34
N THR A 39 -17.12 10.35 -14.31
CA THR A 39 -16.19 10.84 -15.33
C THR A 39 -16.57 10.31 -16.70
N ALA A 40 -16.81 9.00 -16.81
CA ALA A 40 -17.22 8.36 -18.06
C ALA A 40 -18.57 8.89 -18.57
N ILE A 41 -19.56 9.11 -17.70
CA ILE A 41 -20.86 9.68 -18.08
C ILE A 41 -20.67 11.10 -18.62
N VAL A 42 -19.93 11.97 -17.92
CA VAL A 42 -19.68 13.36 -18.36
C VAL A 42 -18.94 13.40 -19.71
N GLN A 43 -18.03 12.45 -19.96
CA GLN A 43 -17.36 12.32 -21.25
C GLN A 43 -18.35 11.98 -22.38
N GLU A 44 -19.24 11.01 -22.17
CA GLU A 44 -20.26 10.61 -23.16
C GLU A 44 -21.34 11.68 -23.37
N LEU A 45 -21.57 12.53 -22.37
CA LEU A 45 -22.41 13.74 -22.51
C LEU A 45 -21.73 14.86 -23.32
N GLY A 46 -20.50 14.65 -23.81
CA GLY A 46 -19.75 15.62 -24.61
C GLY A 46 -19.06 16.71 -23.81
N LEU A 47 -19.10 16.65 -22.47
CA LEU A 47 -18.58 17.69 -21.56
C LEU A 47 -17.18 17.35 -21.02
N GLY A 48 -16.48 16.39 -21.64
CA GLY A 48 -15.16 15.95 -21.16
C GLY A 48 -14.07 17.04 -21.16
N GLN A 49 -14.22 18.10 -21.94
CA GLN A 49 -13.31 19.26 -21.94
C GLN A 49 -13.60 20.27 -20.82
N GLU A 50 -14.80 20.18 -20.23
CA GLU A 50 -15.25 21.03 -19.13
C GLU A 50 -14.80 20.48 -17.77
N ILE A 51 -14.26 19.26 -17.74
CA ILE A 51 -13.70 18.65 -16.55
C ILE A 51 -12.38 19.34 -16.18
N VAL A 52 -12.33 19.97 -15.02
CA VAL A 52 -11.17 20.73 -14.50
C VAL A 52 -10.49 20.06 -13.31
N GLY A 53 -11.03 18.93 -12.84
CA GLY A 53 -10.46 18.11 -11.78
C GLY A 53 -11.20 16.80 -11.62
N VAL A 54 -10.51 15.77 -11.16
CA VAL A 54 -11.08 14.42 -11.02
C VAL A 54 -10.71 13.75 -9.68
N SER A 55 -11.33 12.62 -9.37
CA SER A 55 -10.95 11.82 -8.22
C SER A 55 -9.55 11.22 -8.37
N GLN A 56 -8.93 10.80 -7.27
CA GLN A 56 -7.67 10.05 -7.31
C GLN A 56 -7.78 8.68 -7.99
N PHE A 57 -9.01 8.20 -8.24
CA PHE A 57 -9.27 6.94 -8.92
C PHE A 57 -9.38 7.10 -10.45
N ASP A 58 -9.30 8.34 -10.95
CA ASP A 58 -9.34 8.70 -12.37
C ASP A 58 -7.93 9.01 -12.95
N GLU A 59 -6.89 8.29 -12.50
CA GLU A 59 -5.48 8.60 -12.81
C GLU A 59 -5.21 8.71 -14.33
N VAL A 60 -5.78 7.79 -15.11
CA VAL A 60 -5.62 7.76 -16.58
C VAL A 60 -6.16 9.04 -17.20
N PHE A 61 -7.40 9.40 -16.86
CA PHE A 61 -8.03 10.62 -17.36
C PHE A 61 -7.28 11.88 -16.88
N ALA A 62 -6.90 11.92 -15.61
CA ALA A 62 -6.15 13.03 -15.02
C ALA A 62 -4.85 13.31 -15.79
N LYS A 63 -4.12 12.24 -16.13
CA LYS A 63 -2.85 12.31 -16.85
C LYS A 63 -3.04 12.69 -18.32
N GLU A 64 -4.03 12.12 -18.99
CA GLU A 64 -4.32 12.40 -20.41
C GLU A 64 -4.79 13.84 -20.64
N LYS A 65 -5.59 14.37 -19.71
CA LYS A 65 -6.16 15.73 -19.81
C LYS A 65 -5.35 16.78 -19.05
N GLY A 66 -4.36 16.37 -18.26
CA GLY A 66 -3.55 17.28 -17.46
C GLY A 66 -4.35 18.01 -16.36
N VAL A 67 -5.36 17.34 -15.80
CA VAL A 67 -6.23 17.91 -14.76
C VAL A 67 -5.82 17.40 -13.37
N PRO A 68 -5.92 18.23 -12.31
CA PRO A 68 -5.56 17.85 -10.96
C PRO A 68 -6.51 16.81 -10.36
N MET A 69 -5.98 15.95 -9.50
CA MET A 69 -6.77 15.04 -8.66
C MET A 69 -7.14 15.73 -7.34
N VAL A 70 -8.40 15.62 -6.91
CA VAL A 70 -8.95 16.38 -5.76
C VAL A 70 -9.30 15.51 -4.54
N GLY A 71 -8.71 14.33 -4.42
CA GLY A 71 -8.91 13.42 -3.28
C GLY A 71 -9.75 12.18 -3.63
N GLY A 72 -10.24 11.47 -2.61
CA GLY A 72 -11.05 10.26 -2.79
C GLY A 72 -12.52 10.53 -3.09
N ILE A 73 -13.28 9.45 -3.33
CA ILE A 73 -14.72 9.50 -3.61
C ILE A 73 -15.49 9.92 -2.34
N VAL A 74 -15.10 9.39 -1.19
CA VAL A 74 -15.78 9.61 0.11
C VAL A 74 -15.20 10.81 0.86
N ASP A 75 -13.91 11.08 0.66
CA ASP A 75 -13.10 12.09 1.34
C ASP A 75 -12.40 13.05 0.35
N PRO A 76 -13.15 13.76 -0.52
CA PRO A 76 -12.56 14.74 -1.41
C PRO A 76 -12.07 15.99 -0.63
N SER A 77 -10.98 16.62 -1.11
CA SER A 77 -10.50 17.89 -0.56
C SER A 77 -11.39 19.04 -1.01
N VAL A 78 -12.19 19.55 -0.08
CA VAL A 78 -13.07 20.71 -0.31
C VAL A 78 -12.26 21.93 -0.76
N GLU A 79 -11.09 22.16 -0.17
CA GLU A 79 -10.21 23.29 -0.51
C GLU A 79 -9.67 23.19 -1.93
N ALA A 80 -9.22 21.99 -2.34
CA ALA A 80 -8.76 21.76 -3.72
C ALA A 80 -9.90 21.97 -4.71
N ILE A 81 -11.10 21.48 -4.39
CA ILE A 81 -12.31 21.66 -5.21
C ILE A 81 -12.64 23.15 -5.33
N VAL A 82 -12.77 23.87 -4.22
CA VAL A 82 -13.09 25.30 -4.20
C VAL A 82 -12.02 26.12 -4.93
N GLY A 83 -10.74 25.76 -4.78
CA GLY A 83 -9.61 26.41 -5.45
C GLY A 83 -9.68 26.35 -6.97
N LEU A 84 -10.28 25.29 -7.53
CA LEU A 84 -10.50 25.12 -8.97
C LEU A 84 -11.72 25.87 -9.50
N LYS A 85 -12.51 26.49 -8.60
CA LYS A 85 -13.70 27.28 -8.91
C LYS A 85 -14.66 26.57 -9.89
N PRO A 86 -15.11 25.35 -9.57
CA PRO A 86 -16.09 24.64 -10.39
C PRO A 86 -17.46 25.30 -10.30
N SER A 87 -18.24 25.19 -11.37
CA SER A 87 -19.69 25.42 -11.32
C SER A 87 -20.44 24.17 -10.84
N TRP A 88 -19.92 22.98 -11.17
CA TRP A 88 -20.50 21.68 -10.82
C TRP A 88 -19.48 20.73 -10.21
N VAL A 89 -19.89 20.01 -9.18
CA VAL A 89 -19.22 18.83 -8.66
C VAL A 89 -20.17 17.65 -8.83
N VAL A 90 -19.76 16.66 -9.62
CA VAL A 90 -20.51 15.44 -9.86
C VAL A 90 -19.81 14.26 -9.20
N GLY A 91 -20.56 13.27 -8.72
CA GLY A 91 -19.94 12.13 -8.04
C GLY A 91 -20.92 11.01 -7.70
N HIS A 92 -20.40 10.02 -6.99
CA HIS A 92 -21.16 8.87 -6.51
C HIS A 92 -21.31 8.95 -4.99
N ALA A 93 -22.49 8.68 -4.46
CA ALA A 93 -22.72 8.50 -3.03
C ALA A 93 -23.90 7.57 -2.76
N ASP A 94 -23.71 6.62 -1.84
CA ASP A 94 -24.76 5.73 -1.38
C ASP A 94 -25.28 6.18 -0.01
N GLY A 95 -26.60 6.24 0.15
CA GLY A 95 -27.25 6.65 1.40
C GLY A 95 -27.30 8.16 1.62
N SER A 96 -26.99 8.62 2.84
CA SER A 96 -27.08 10.04 3.21
C SER A 96 -26.00 10.88 2.52
N ALA A 97 -26.33 12.14 2.23
CA ALA A 97 -25.39 13.07 1.60
C ALA A 97 -24.08 13.17 2.42
N PRO A 98 -22.91 12.96 1.79
CA PRO A 98 -21.63 13.06 2.48
C PRO A 98 -21.39 14.43 3.12
N PRO A 99 -20.63 14.52 4.23
CA PRO A 99 -20.40 15.77 4.96
C PRO A 99 -19.84 16.91 4.09
N TYR A 100 -19.01 16.59 3.09
CA TYR A 100 -18.39 17.58 2.20
C TYR A 100 -19.42 18.34 1.34
N VAL A 101 -20.60 17.77 1.08
CA VAL A 101 -21.64 18.37 0.22
C VAL A 101 -22.12 19.70 0.81
N ALA A 102 -22.30 19.77 2.13
CA ALA A 102 -22.71 20.98 2.82
C ALA A 102 -21.67 22.10 2.66
N HIS A 103 -20.38 21.75 2.76
CA HIS A 103 -19.29 22.71 2.60
C HIS A 103 -19.20 23.26 1.16
N LEU A 104 -19.36 22.40 0.16
CA LEU A 104 -19.37 22.81 -1.25
C LEU A 104 -20.58 23.68 -1.59
N THR A 105 -21.76 23.32 -1.07
CA THR A 105 -22.99 24.10 -1.28
C THR A 105 -22.88 25.48 -0.62
N ASN A 106 -22.31 25.56 0.60
CA ASN A 106 -22.05 26.83 1.28
C ASN A 106 -21.03 27.71 0.54
N ALA A 107 -20.13 27.10 -0.24
CA ALA A 107 -19.20 27.80 -1.12
C ALA A 107 -19.84 28.23 -2.47
N GLY A 108 -21.15 28.00 -2.66
CA GLY A 108 -21.89 28.35 -3.87
C GLY A 108 -21.67 27.39 -5.05
N ILE A 109 -21.11 26.20 -4.79
CA ILE A 109 -20.84 25.18 -5.82
C ILE A 109 -22.02 24.23 -5.89
N GLN A 110 -22.50 23.95 -7.10
CA GLN A 110 -23.60 23.00 -7.31
C GLN A 110 -23.08 21.57 -7.24
N VAL A 111 -23.78 20.69 -6.53
CA VAL A 111 -23.38 19.30 -6.34
C VAL A 111 -24.45 18.35 -6.87
N ALA A 112 -24.04 17.36 -7.67
CA ALA A 112 -24.88 16.29 -8.17
C ALA A 112 -24.26 14.92 -7.83
N LEU A 113 -24.83 14.23 -6.86
CA LEU A 113 -24.41 12.88 -6.51
C LEU A 113 -25.44 11.87 -7.02
N CYS A 114 -24.95 10.80 -7.61
CA CYS A 114 -25.74 9.64 -8.01
C CYS A 114 -25.51 8.47 -7.06
N SER A 115 -26.54 7.65 -6.85
CA SER A 115 -26.40 6.29 -6.32
C SER A 115 -26.84 5.34 -7.42
N ILE A 116 -26.09 4.26 -7.63
CA ILE A 116 -26.32 3.31 -8.73
C ILE A 116 -26.33 1.87 -8.19
N PRO A 117 -27.36 1.49 -7.40
CA PRO A 117 -27.51 0.12 -6.92
C PRO A 117 -27.92 -0.87 -8.03
N ASP A 118 -28.60 -0.40 -9.08
CA ASP A 118 -29.08 -1.22 -10.19
C ASP A 118 -29.09 -0.45 -11.54
N LEU A 119 -29.47 -1.15 -12.62
CA LEU A 119 -29.54 -0.59 -13.97
C LEU A 119 -30.59 0.52 -14.12
N ALA A 120 -31.69 0.48 -13.36
CA ALA A 120 -32.69 1.54 -13.40
C ALA A 120 -32.13 2.84 -12.79
N HIS A 121 -31.34 2.74 -11.72
CA HIS A 121 -30.66 3.89 -11.12
C HIS A 121 -29.53 4.43 -11.98
N LEU A 122 -28.88 3.59 -12.80
CA LEU A 122 -27.93 4.07 -13.81
C LEU A 122 -28.62 4.99 -14.83
N LYS A 123 -29.79 4.58 -15.34
CA LYS A 123 -30.60 5.43 -16.23
C LYS A 123 -30.94 6.76 -15.57
N THR A 124 -31.49 6.73 -14.35
CA THR A 124 -31.82 7.93 -13.58
C THR A 124 -30.60 8.83 -13.35
N CYS A 125 -29.43 8.26 -13.11
CA CYS A 125 -28.19 9.04 -12.96
C CYS A 125 -27.81 9.76 -14.26
N ILE A 126 -27.87 9.07 -15.41
CA ILE A 126 -27.57 9.68 -16.71
C ILE A 126 -28.56 10.81 -17.00
N GLU A 127 -29.87 10.60 -16.81
CA GLU A 127 -30.91 11.62 -16.97
C GLU A 127 -30.67 12.83 -16.05
N THR A 128 -30.31 12.57 -14.79
CA THR A 128 -30.05 13.62 -13.79
C THR A 128 -28.83 14.45 -14.16
N LEU A 129 -27.72 13.80 -14.56
CA LEU A 129 -26.50 14.50 -14.95
C LEU A 129 -26.69 15.24 -16.27
N ALA A 130 -27.35 14.64 -17.27
CA ALA A 130 -27.67 15.31 -18.53
C ALA A 130 -28.52 16.57 -18.30
N THR A 131 -29.54 16.48 -17.46
CA THR A 131 -30.41 17.63 -17.13
C THR A 131 -29.65 18.72 -16.38
N LYS A 132 -28.90 18.34 -15.33
CA LYS A 132 -28.19 19.30 -14.47
C LYS A 132 -27.04 20.00 -15.18
N LEU A 133 -26.33 19.29 -16.06
CA LEU A 133 -25.21 19.84 -16.83
C LEU A 133 -25.67 20.54 -18.12
N GLY A 134 -26.95 20.49 -18.47
CA GLY A 134 -27.47 21.12 -19.68
C GLY A 134 -27.14 20.36 -20.97
N ALA A 135 -26.86 19.06 -20.88
CA ALA A 135 -26.54 18.16 -21.98
C ALA A 135 -27.69 17.18 -22.27
N GLY A 136 -28.93 17.69 -22.30
CA GLY A 136 -30.15 16.87 -22.44
C GLY A 136 -30.18 16.05 -23.74
N GLU A 137 -29.86 16.66 -24.88
CA GLU A 137 -29.84 15.98 -26.19
C GLU A 137 -28.78 14.87 -26.24
N GLN A 138 -27.59 15.12 -25.68
CA GLN A 138 -26.53 14.12 -25.57
C GLN A 138 -26.93 13.00 -24.60
N GLY A 139 -27.62 13.33 -23.52
CA GLY A 139 -28.21 12.38 -22.58
C GLY A 139 -29.22 11.46 -23.25
N ASP A 140 -30.17 12.01 -24.01
CA ASP A 140 -31.16 11.25 -24.76
C ASP A 140 -30.49 10.33 -25.79
N HIS A 141 -29.47 10.83 -26.50
CA HIS A 141 -28.70 10.02 -27.43
C HIS A 141 -27.95 8.87 -26.73
N LEU A 142 -27.30 9.14 -25.59
CA LEU A 142 -26.63 8.12 -24.79
C LEU A 142 -27.61 7.06 -24.28
N LEU A 143 -28.76 7.47 -23.77
CA LEU A 143 -29.81 6.56 -23.29
C LEU A 143 -30.42 5.75 -24.42
N SER A 144 -30.58 6.32 -25.62
CA SER A 144 -31.04 5.57 -26.79
C SER A 144 -30.07 4.46 -27.20
N ARG A 145 -28.76 4.72 -27.14
CA ARG A 145 -27.71 3.72 -27.37
C ARG A 145 -27.72 2.63 -26.29
N MET A 146 -27.98 3.00 -25.05
CA MET A 146 -28.00 2.10 -23.90
C MET A 146 -29.36 1.43 -23.66
N ALA A 147 -30.37 1.69 -24.51
CA ALA A 147 -31.73 1.15 -24.35
C ALA A 147 -31.79 -0.36 -24.03
N PRO A 148 -30.98 -1.24 -24.67
CA PRO A 148 -30.99 -2.68 -24.35
C PRO A 148 -30.64 -3.03 -22.90
N LEU A 149 -29.96 -2.14 -22.18
CA LEU A 149 -29.57 -2.34 -20.78
C LEU A 149 -30.70 -2.01 -19.78
N PHE A 150 -31.75 -1.34 -20.23
CA PHE A 150 -32.84 -0.86 -19.36
C PHE A 150 -34.17 -1.58 -19.62
N GLU A 151 -34.19 -2.49 -20.57
CA GLU A 151 -35.33 -3.36 -20.84
C GLU A 151 -35.40 -4.51 -19.81
N ALA A 152 -36.59 -5.05 -19.58
CA ALA A 152 -36.71 -6.23 -18.73
C ALA A 152 -36.10 -7.44 -19.46
N PRO A 153 -35.28 -8.27 -18.80
CA PRO A 153 -34.70 -9.44 -19.44
C PRO A 153 -35.81 -10.44 -19.78
N ASP A 154 -35.86 -10.86 -21.05
CA ASP A 154 -36.77 -11.92 -21.50
C ASP A 154 -36.51 -13.23 -20.76
N ASP A 155 -37.55 -14.04 -20.54
CA ASP A 155 -37.44 -15.31 -19.82
C ASP A 155 -36.50 -16.35 -20.48
N ALA A 156 -35.99 -16.06 -21.69
CA ALA A 156 -35.01 -16.86 -22.42
C ALA A 156 -33.71 -17.11 -21.62
N TRP A 157 -33.29 -16.20 -20.74
CA TRP A 157 -32.10 -16.40 -19.91
C TRP A 157 -32.24 -17.57 -18.93
N LYS A 158 -33.47 -17.93 -18.52
CA LYS A 158 -33.71 -19.07 -17.60
C LYS A 158 -33.31 -20.41 -18.23
N THR A 159 -33.38 -20.48 -19.56
CA THR A 159 -32.96 -21.63 -20.37
C THR A 159 -31.61 -21.41 -21.04
N GLY A 160 -30.94 -20.28 -20.77
CA GLY A 160 -29.64 -19.93 -21.31
C GLY A 160 -28.49 -20.69 -20.65
N PRO A 161 -27.26 -20.56 -21.18
CA PRO A 161 -26.07 -21.24 -20.66
C PRO A 161 -25.81 -20.90 -19.19
N ARG A 162 -25.59 -21.92 -18.36
CA ARG A 162 -25.22 -21.78 -16.94
C ARG A 162 -23.85 -21.13 -16.86
N THR A 163 -23.82 -19.90 -16.37
CA THR A 163 -22.63 -19.04 -16.45
C THR A 163 -22.15 -18.64 -15.06
N VAL A 164 -20.89 -18.93 -14.75
CA VAL A 164 -20.23 -18.38 -13.56
C VAL A 164 -19.48 -17.13 -13.99
N LEU A 165 -19.82 -15.98 -13.39
CA LEU A 165 -19.05 -14.74 -13.59
C LEU A 165 -18.08 -14.57 -12.42
N LEU A 166 -16.78 -14.71 -12.68
CA LEU A 166 -15.73 -14.54 -11.69
C LEU A 166 -15.28 -13.09 -11.62
N VAL A 167 -15.31 -12.53 -10.41
CA VAL A 167 -14.94 -11.13 -10.11
C VAL A 167 -13.72 -11.03 -9.19
N GLY A 168 -13.29 -12.15 -8.61
CA GLY A 168 -12.06 -12.28 -7.84
C GLY A 168 -11.48 -13.68 -7.97
N ASP A 169 -10.16 -13.80 -7.90
CA ASP A 169 -9.41 -15.05 -8.02
C ASP A 169 -8.68 -15.46 -6.73
N SER A 170 -8.61 -14.57 -5.73
CA SER A 170 -7.99 -14.85 -4.42
C SER A 170 -8.59 -13.99 -3.29
N PRO A 171 -9.73 -14.41 -2.71
CA PRO A 171 -10.42 -15.69 -2.94
C PRO A 171 -11.23 -15.71 -4.25
N LEU A 172 -11.60 -16.91 -4.71
CA LEU A 172 -12.50 -17.06 -5.86
C LEU A 172 -13.87 -16.48 -5.51
N MET A 173 -14.25 -15.42 -6.19
CA MET A 173 -15.50 -14.71 -5.98
C MET A 173 -16.33 -14.75 -7.25
N ALA A 174 -17.55 -15.24 -7.14
CA ALA A 174 -18.52 -15.26 -8.21
C ALA A 174 -19.69 -14.32 -7.93
N THR A 175 -20.28 -13.79 -8.99
CA THR A 175 -21.49 -12.97 -8.88
C THR A 175 -22.70 -13.83 -8.48
N THR A 176 -23.62 -13.27 -7.70
CA THR A 176 -24.89 -13.91 -7.35
C THR A 176 -26.07 -13.18 -8.01
N ARG A 177 -27.27 -13.70 -7.80
CA ARG A 177 -28.52 -13.22 -8.44
C ARG A 177 -28.75 -11.71 -8.36
N ASN A 178 -28.39 -11.10 -7.23
CA ASN A 178 -28.68 -9.69 -6.93
C ASN A 178 -27.62 -8.72 -7.48
N SER A 179 -26.47 -9.25 -7.91
CA SER A 179 -25.40 -8.42 -8.45
C SER A 179 -25.81 -7.70 -9.74
N PHE A 180 -25.25 -6.50 -9.87
CA PHE A 180 -25.38 -5.68 -11.07
C PHE A 180 -24.91 -6.41 -12.34
N THR A 181 -23.79 -7.13 -12.26
CA THR A 181 -23.23 -7.93 -13.35
C THR A 181 -24.11 -9.12 -13.74
N ALA A 182 -24.78 -9.77 -12.77
CA ALA A 182 -25.77 -10.81 -13.08
C ALA A 182 -27.01 -10.25 -13.79
N ALA A 183 -27.40 -9.01 -13.53
CA ALA A 183 -28.49 -8.35 -14.28
C ALA A 183 -28.10 -8.16 -15.75
N VAL A 184 -26.89 -7.67 -16.03
CA VAL A 184 -26.37 -7.51 -17.41
C VAL A 184 -26.23 -8.85 -18.13
N ALA A 185 -25.75 -9.89 -17.43
CA ALA A 185 -25.64 -11.23 -18.00
C ALA A 185 -27.01 -11.84 -18.38
N ARG A 186 -28.06 -11.61 -17.57
CA ARG A 186 -29.43 -12.04 -17.89
C ARG A 186 -29.97 -11.34 -19.13
N LEU A 187 -29.71 -10.04 -19.27
CA LEU A 187 -30.08 -9.30 -20.48
C LEU A 187 -29.38 -9.84 -21.73
N ALA A 188 -28.14 -10.31 -21.57
CA ALA A 188 -27.39 -10.95 -22.66
C ALA A 188 -27.88 -12.38 -22.97
N GLY A 189 -28.81 -12.95 -22.18
CA GLY A 189 -29.35 -14.30 -22.37
C GLY A 189 -28.59 -15.40 -21.64
N LEU A 190 -27.66 -15.06 -20.75
CA LEU A 190 -26.91 -16.01 -19.92
C LEU A 190 -27.66 -16.30 -18.62
N ARG A 191 -27.48 -17.50 -18.07
CA ARG A 191 -28.06 -17.90 -16.77
C ARG A 191 -26.99 -17.82 -15.67
N PRO A 192 -26.90 -16.74 -14.88
CA PRO A 192 -25.86 -16.60 -13.87
C PRO A 192 -26.07 -17.60 -12.73
N ILE A 193 -25.00 -18.28 -12.34
CA ILE A 193 -24.95 -19.22 -11.21
C ILE A 193 -23.78 -18.83 -10.29
N PRO A 194 -23.92 -18.95 -8.96
CA PRO A 194 -25.06 -19.52 -8.22
C PRO A 194 -26.30 -18.59 -8.13
N GLU A 195 -27.49 -19.19 -8.13
CA GLU A 195 -28.79 -18.47 -8.10
C GLU A 195 -29.26 -18.06 -6.69
N GLY A 196 -28.47 -18.31 -5.64
CA GLY A 196 -28.88 -18.11 -4.26
C GLY A 196 -29.17 -16.64 -3.89
N ASP A 197 -30.11 -16.43 -2.96
CA ASP A 197 -30.55 -15.12 -2.47
C ASP A 197 -29.58 -14.52 -1.40
N GLY A 198 -28.27 -14.73 -1.59
CA GLY A 198 -27.20 -14.27 -0.69
C GLY A 198 -26.65 -12.87 -1.02
N PRO A 199 -25.50 -12.47 -0.43
CA PRO A 199 -24.81 -11.23 -0.81
C PRO A 199 -24.47 -11.21 -2.31
N ASP A 200 -24.30 -10.02 -2.89
CA ASP A 200 -24.07 -9.81 -4.34
C ASP A 200 -22.90 -10.62 -4.91
N TYR A 201 -21.95 -11.01 -4.05
CA TYR A 201 -20.81 -11.83 -4.39
C TYR A 201 -20.67 -13.00 -3.42
N ALA A 202 -20.49 -14.21 -3.96
CA ALA A 202 -20.26 -15.42 -3.20
C ALA A 202 -18.79 -15.85 -3.33
N THR A 203 -18.18 -16.23 -2.22
CA THR A 203 -16.87 -16.89 -2.24
C THR A 203 -17.09 -18.38 -2.50
N LEU A 204 -16.47 -18.94 -3.54
CA LEU A 204 -16.64 -20.33 -3.95
C LEU A 204 -15.31 -21.08 -3.97
N SER A 205 -15.31 -22.36 -3.62
CA SER A 205 -14.16 -23.24 -3.89
C SER A 205 -14.20 -23.76 -5.34
N PRO A 206 -13.07 -24.23 -5.91
CA PRO A 206 -13.07 -24.87 -7.22
C PRO A 206 -14.06 -26.04 -7.33
N GLU A 207 -14.20 -26.83 -6.27
CA GLU A 207 -15.13 -27.95 -6.18
C GLU A 207 -16.59 -27.46 -6.20
N ALA A 208 -16.90 -26.39 -5.46
CA ALA A 208 -18.23 -25.79 -5.47
C ALA A 208 -18.59 -25.25 -6.87
N ILE A 209 -17.63 -24.65 -7.58
CA ILE A 209 -17.84 -24.21 -8.97
C ILE A 209 -18.11 -25.41 -9.88
N ALA A 210 -17.38 -26.52 -9.72
CA ALA A 210 -17.61 -27.73 -10.51
C ALA A 210 -18.98 -28.38 -10.22
N GLU A 211 -19.42 -28.40 -8.96
CA GLU A 211 -20.74 -28.88 -8.56
C GLU A 211 -21.88 -28.05 -9.19
N LEU A 212 -21.67 -26.76 -9.43
CA LEU A 212 -22.62 -25.91 -10.14
C LEU A 212 -22.78 -26.29 -11.61
N LYS A 213 -21.88 -27.11 -12.18
CA LYS A 213 -21.89 -27.56 -13.58
C LYS A 213 -22.10 -26.38 -14.56
N PRO A 214 -21.13 -25.45 -14.64
CA PRO A 214 -21.22 -24.34 -15.56
C PRO A 214 -21.02 -24.80 -17.00
N ASP A 215 -21.79 -24.20 -17.91
CA ASP A 215 -21.56 -24.28 -19.35
C ASP A 215 -20.47 -23.27 -19.77
N ILE A 216 -20.45 -22.10 -19.11
CA ILE A 216 -19.54 -20.99 -19.40
C ILE A 216 -18.95 -20.41 -18.10
N ILE A 217 -17.69 -20.04 -18.12
CA ILE A 217 -17.05 -19.24 -17.08
C ILE A 217 -16.55 -17.94 -17.71
N VAL A 218 -17.11 -16.81 -17.25
CA VAL A 218 -16.68 -15.47 -17.64
C VAL A 218 -15.78 -14.92 -16.53
N SER A 219 -14.50 -14.76 -16.83
CA SER A 219 -13.53 -14.13 -15.92
C SER A 219 -13.47 -12.63 -16.20
N LEU A 220 -13.92 -11.84 -15.22
CA LEU A 220 -13.69 -10.39 -15.14
C LEU A 220 -12.40 -10.08 -14.36
N VAL A 221 -11.74 -11.13 -13.87
CA VAL A 221 -10.43 -11.01 -13.26
C VAL A 221 -9.39 -11.01 -14.36
N HIS A 222 -8.52 -10.01 -14.37
CA HIS A 222 -7.29 -10.07 -15.14
C HIS A 222 -6.42 -11.16 -14.53
N SER A 223 -6.57 -12.39 -15.01
CA SER A 223 -5.70 -13.46 -14.58
C SER A 223 -4.32 -13.25 -15.18
N HIS A 224 -3.43 -12.66 -14.38
CA HIS A 224 -2.06 -12.40 -14.77
C HIS A 224 -1.24 -13.69 -14.62
N GLY A 225 -0.56 -14.10 -15.68
CA GLY A 225 0.56 -15.06 -15.67
C GLY A 225 0.34 -16.33 -14.82
N GLY A 226 -0.21 -17.38 -15.42
CA GLY A 226 -0.29 -18.71 -14.80
C GLY A 226 -1.49 -18.93 -13.87
N GLY A 227 -2.10 -17.88 -13.31
CA GLY A 227 -3.36 -17.97 -12.56
C GLY A 227 -4.50 -18.56 -13.40
N LYS A 228 -4.56 -18.22 -14.69
CA LYS A 228 -5.55 -18.73 -15.64
C LYS A 228 -5.35 -20.23 -15.80
N GLN A 229 -4.11 -20.66 -15.99
CA GLN A 229 -3.76 -22.08 -16.09
C GLN A 229 -4.02 -22.82 -14.79
N HIS A 230 -3.71 -22.25 -13.61
CA HIS A 230 -3.89 -22.95 -12.33
C HIS A 230 -5.35 -23.03 -11.91
N LEU A 231 -6.14 -21.99 -12.18
CA LEU A 231 -7.59 -21.98 -11.96
C LEU A 231 -8.29 -22.87 -12.99
N GLU A 232 -7.92 -22.79 -14.27
CA GLU A 232 -8.39 -23.71 -15.30
C GLU A 232 -7.98 -25.15 -14.99
N GLU A 233 -6.76 -25.42 -14.51
CA GLU A 233 -6.31 -26.76 -14.09
C GLU A 233 -7.10 -27.26 -12.88
N SER A 234 -7.27 -26.42 -11.85
CA SER A 234 -8.03 -26.78 -10.64
C SER A 234 -9.50 -27.07 -10.97
N LEU A 235 -10.11 -26.29 -11.88
CA LEU A 235 -11.49 -26.48 -12.33
C LEU A 235 -11.62 -27.63 -13.35
N ARG A 236 -10.61 -27.89 -14.20
CA ARG A 236 -10.59 -29.03 -15.13
C ARG A 236 -10.38 -30.35 -14.39
N VAL A 237 -9.58 -30.37 -13.32
CA VAL A 237 -9.40 -31.53 -12.42
C VAL A 237 -10.72 -31.87 -11.71
N ALA A 238 -11.58 -30.88 -11.46
CA ALA A 238 -12.86 -31.04 -10.77
C ALA A 238 -14.05 -31.45 -11.67
N SER A 239 -13.84 -31.71 -12.98
CA SER A 239 -14.83 -32.27 -13.93
C SER A 239 -15.98 -31.32 -14.36
N ALA A 240 -15.80 -30.64 -15.51
CA ALA A 240 -16.81 -30.39 -16.56
C ALA A 240 -16.14 -29.78 -17.81
N THR A 241 -16.63 -30.10 -19.01
CA THR A 241 -16.34 -29.32 -20.23
C THR A 241 -17.10 -27.99 -20.16
N PHE A 242 -16.40 -26.89 -19.92
CA PHE A 242 -16.96 -25.52 -19.91
C PHE A 242 -16.18 -24.62 -20.88
N GLU A 243 -16.84 -23.57 -21.39
CA GLU A 243 -16.20 -22.53 -22.19
C GLU A 243 -15.64 -21.42 -21.28
N TRP A 244 -14.41 -20.96 -21.55
CA TRP A 244 -13.76 -19.90 -20.77
C TRP A 244 -13.67 -18.61 -21.58
N VAL A 245 -14.25 -17.54 -21.04
CA VAL A 245 -14.26 -16.21 -21.64
C VAL A 245 -13.60 -15.22 -20.68
N VAL A 246 -12.73 -14.36 -21.20
CA VAL A 246 -12.12 -13.28 -20.41
C VAL A 246 -12.62 -11.95 -20.95
N LEU A 247 -13.24 -11.15 -20.09
CA LEU A 247 -13.70 -9.80 -20.42
C LEU A 247 -12.99 -8.78 -19.52
N SER A 248 -12.95 -7.52 -19.96
CA SER A 248 -12.40 -6.45 -19.16
C SER A 248 -13.28 -6.19 -17.93
N PRO A 249 -12.72 -6.11 -16.71
CA PRO A 249 -13.49 -5.70 -15.54
C PRO A 249 -14.10 -4.30 -15.69
N ASP A 250 -13.44 -3.37 -16.38
CA ASP A 250 -13.96 -2.01 -16.62
C ASP A 250 -15.26 -2.02 -17.43
N ASP A 251 -15.51 -3.08 -18.21
CA ASP A 251 -16.69 -3.19 -19.07
C ASP A 251 -17.91 -3.74 -18.31
N LEU A 252 -17.75 -4.32 -17.11
CA LEU A 252 -18.85 -4.99 -16.40
C LEU A 252 -18.92 -4.67 -14.89
N LEU A 253 -17.80 -4.42 -14.21
CA LEU A 253 -17.76 -4.12 -12.78
C LEU A 253 -18.00 -2.65 -12.45
N GLN A 254 -17.85 -1.75 -13.43
CA GLN A 254 -18.02 -0.33 -13.23
C GLN A 254 -19.35 0.15 -13.82
N PRO A 255 -20.33 0.56 -12.99
CA PRO A 255 -21.62 0.99 -13.48
C PRO A 255 -21.50 2.29 -14.30
N GLY A 256 -21.71 2.23 -15.62
CA GLY A 256 -21.53 3.38 -16.50
C GLY A 256 -21.71 3.06 -17.98
N PRO A 257 -21.42 4.00 -18.89
CA PRO A 257 -21.64 3.83 -20.33
C PRO A 257 -20.91 2.64 -20.97
N ARG A 258 -19.76 2.25 -20.40
CA ARG A 258 -18.95 1.11 -20.87
C ARG A 258 -19.65 -0.24 -20.73
N LEU A 259 -20.68 -0.34 -19.89
CA LEU A 259 -21.49 -1.55 -19.76
C LEU A 259 -22.11 -2.02 -21.06
N LEU A 260 -22.38 -1.10 -21.99
CA LEU A 260 -22.91 -1.47 -23.30
C LEU A 260 -21.89 -2.34 -24.06
N ALA A 261 -20.60 -2.04 -23.96
CA ALA A 261 -19.55 -2.85 -24.55
C ALA A 261 -19.48 -4.25 -23.92
N GLY A 262 -19.54 -4.32 -22.58
CA GLY A 262 -19.58 -5.60 -21.85
C GLY A 262 -20.80 -6.45 -22.20
N PHE A 263 -21.97 -5.82 -22.32
CA PHE A 263 -23.21 -6.47 -22.76
C PHE A 263 -23.11 -7.07 -24.18
N GLU A 264 -22.59 -6.32 -25.15
CA GLU A 264 -22.41 -6.82 -26.52
C GLU A 264 -21.37 -7.95 -26.60
N GLN A 265 -20.32 -7.88 -25.77
CA GLN A 265 -19.36 -8.98 -25.63
C GLN A 265 -20.06 -10.24 -25.11
N LEU A 266 -20.91 -10.14 -24.08
CA LEU A 266 -21.68 -11.27 -23.54
C LEU A 266 -22.69 -11.83 -24.56
N LYS A 267 -23.35 -11.00 -25.37
CA LYS A 267 -24.22 -11.48 -26.45
C LYS A 267 -23.45 -12.24 -27.52
N THR A 268 -22.23 -11.81 -27.81
CA THR A 268 -21.34 -12.52 -28.74
C THR A 268 -20.96 -13.91 -28.22
N VAL A 269 -20.76 -14.04 -26.89
CA VAL A 269 -20.51 -15.33 -26.23
C VAL A 269 -21.71 -16.26 -26.39
N VAL A 270 -22.93 -15.77 -26.15
CA VAL A 270 -24.16 -16.54 -26.35
C VAL A 270 -24.33 -16.98 -27.81
N ALA A 271 -23.95 -16.14 -28.77
CA ALA A 271 -24.14 -16.42 -30.19
C ALA A 271 -23.13 -17.39 -30.82
N LYS A 272 -21.91 -17.55 -30.27
CA LYS A 272 -20.80 -18.24 -30.97
C LYS A 272 -20.50 -19.67 -30.56
N GLY A 273 -20.62 -20.06 -29.29
CA GLY A 273 -20.21 -21.40 -28.83
C GLY A 273 -18.76 -21.86 -29.14
N ASN A 274 -17.85 -20.99 -29.64
CA ASN A 274 -16.36 -21.04 -29.59
C ASN A 274 -15.67 -19.97 -30.49
N PRO A 275 -14.38 -19.59 -30.27
CA PRO A 275 -14.03 -18.35 -29.56
C PRO A 275 -13.40 -17.24 -30.43
N VAL A 276 -13.31 -16.03 -29.86
CA VAL A 276 -12.35 -14.99 -30.29
C VAL A 276 -11.12 -15.08 -29.40
N SER A 277 -10.00 -15.53 -29.97
CA SER A 277 -8.66 -15.30 -29.45
C SER A 277 -8.24 -13.88 -29.81
N ALA A 278 -8.14 -12.98 -28.82
CA ALA A 278 -7.51 -11.69 -29.03
C ALA A 278 -5.99 -11.84 -28.84
N ALA A 279 -5.26 -11.49 -29.90
CA ALA A 279 -3.82 -11.55 -29.98
C ALA A 279 -3.13 -10.65 -28.93
N THR A 280 -2.15 -11.19 -28.23
CA THR A 280 -1.16 -10.41 -27.48
C THR A 280 -0.13 -9.82 -28.46
N PRO A 281 0.15 -8.51 -28.43
CA PRO A 281 1.18 -7.93 -29.27
C PRO A 281 2.57 -8.40 -28.80
N SER A 282 3.34 -8.96 -29.73
CA SER A 282 4.76 -9.27 -29.55
C SER A 282 5.57 -7.99 -29.35
N THR A 283 6.33 -7.90 -28.25
CA THR A 283 7.35 -6.86 -28.03
C THR A 283 8.65 -7.47 -27.48
N PRO A 284 9.80 -6.77 -27.64
CA PRO A 284 11.07 -7.39 -28.00
C PRO A 284 11.81 -8.06 -26.84
N SER A 285 12.72 -8.97 -27.19
CA SER A 285 13.52 -9.76 -26.25
C SER A 285 14.49 -8.90 -25.42
N ASN A 286 14.22 -8.76 -24.13
CA ASN A 286 15.15 -8.18 -23.14
C ASN A 286 16.20 -9.20 -22.64
N ALA A 287 16.84 -9.92 -23.57
CA ALA A 287 17.97 -10.81 -23.29
C ALA A 287 19.19 -10.16 -22.56
N PRO A 288 19.51 -8.84 -22.68
CA PRO A 288 20.69 -8.29 -22.02
C PRO A 288 20.56 -8.12 -20.50
N ILE A 289 19.34 -8.00 -19.97
CA ILE A 289 19.10 -7.83 -18.52
C ILE A 289 19.25 -9.16 -17.76
N LEU A 290 18.85 -10.28 -18.38
CA LEU A 290 19.00 -11.64 -17.85
C LEU A 290 20.46 -12.07 -17.73
N LEU A 291 21.28 -11.72 -18.73
CA LEU A 291 22.73 -11.93 -18.69
C LEU A 291 23.36 -11.10 -17.57
N PHE A 292 22.88 -9.87 -17.35
CA PHE A 292 23.37 -9.00 -16.28
C PHE A 292 23.10 -9.56 -14.88
N TYR A 293 21.85 -9.93 -14.55
CA TYR A 293 21.53 -10.49 -13.23
C TYR A 293 22.12 -11.89 -13.00
N GLY A 294 22.13 -12.74 -14.03
CA GLY A 294 22.77 -14.06 -13.95
C GLY A 294 24.29 -13.97 -13.75
N LEU A 295 24.97 -13.06 -14.47
CA LEU A 295 26.37 -12.75 -14.24
C LEU A 295 26.61 -12.11 -12.87
N LEU A 296 25.72 -11.24 -12.38
CA LEU A 296 25.86 -10.62 -11.06
C LEU A 296 25.75 -11.65 -9.92
N LEU A 297 24.84 -12.62 -10.04
CA LEU A 297 24.67 -13.72 -9.08
C LEU A 297 25.85 -14.68 -9.11
N LEU A 298 26.31 -15.07 -10.32
CA LEU A 298 27.46 -15.95 -10.47
C LEU A 298 28.75 -15.27 -9.99
N THR A 299 28.94 -13.98 -10.29
CA THR A 299 30.10 -13.20 -9.83
C THR A 299 30.05 -12.93 -8.34
N SER A 300 28.88 -12.65 -7.75
CA SER A 300 28.74 -12.50 -6.29
C SER A 300 29.03 -13.82 -5.57
N PHE A 301 28.47 -14.94 -6.06
CA PHE A 301 28.78 -16.29 -5.54
C PHE A 301 30.27 -16.62 -5.65
N LEU A 302 30.90 -16.39 -6.82
CA LEU A 302 32.31 -16.71 -7.04
C LEU A 302 33.25 -15.76 -6.28
N CYS A 303 32.93 -14.48 -6.13
CA CYS A 303 33.71 -13.53 -5.34
C CYS A 303 33.65 -13.87 -3.85
N VAL A 304 32.48 -14.22 -3.31
CA VAL A 304 32.32 -14.63 -1.92
C VAL A 304 32.97 -15.99 -1.67
N TRP A 305 32.79 -16.97 -2.57
CA TRP A 305 33.47 -18.26 -2.48
C TRP A 305 34.99 -18.10 -2.48
N ARG A 306 35.54 -17.26 -3.37
CA ARG A 306 36.97 -16.93 -3.39
C ARG A 306 37.42 -16.19 -2.12
N ALA A 307 36.63 -15.26 -1.59
CA ALA A 307 36.94 -14.56 -0.34
C ALA A 307 36.90 -15.48 0.90
N VAL A 308 35.97 -16.44 0.93
CA VAL A 308 35.85 -17.46 1.99
C VAL A 308 37.00 -18.46 1.93
N VAL A 309 37.39 -18.89 0.71
CA VAL A 309 38.53 -19.80 0.51
C VAL A 309 39.87 -19.10 0.78
N ALA A 310 39.99 -17.81 0.47
CA ALA A 310 41.22 -17.03 0.69
C ALA A 310 41.43 -16.56 2.15
N SER A 311 40.43 -16.61 3.02
CA SER A 311 40.51 -16.07 4.38
C SER A 311 40.68 -17.18 5.45
N VAL A 312 41.94 -17.44 5.80
CA VAL A 312 42.42 -18.29 6.91
C VAL A 312 43.54 -17.46 7.57
N GLN A 313 43.50 -16.97 8.82
CA GLN A 313 43.46 -17.74 10.08
C GLN A 313 43.09 -16.92 11.35
N SER A 314 42.91 -15.58 11.34
CA SER A 314 42.55 -14.81 12.57
C SER A 314 41.41 -13.78 12.43
N GLU A 315 41.17 -13.21 11.25
CA GLU A 315 39.95 -12.42 10.92
C GLU A 315 38.75 -13.30 10.47
N ARG A 316 38.92 -14.63 10.56
CA ARG A 316 38.11 -15.65 9.90
C ARG A 316 36.63 -15.67 10.29
N ARG A 317 36.31 -15.37 11.55
CA ARG A 317 34.93 -15.42 12.07
C ARG A 317 34.08 -14.23 11.62
N PHE A 318 34.71 -13.08 11.42
CA PHE A 318 34.01 -11.87 10.98
C PHE A 318 33.57 -11.99 9.52
N TRP A 319 34.53 -12.26 8.63
CA TRP A 319 34.25 -12.36 7.20
C TRP A 319 33.30 -13.51 6.88
N SER A 320 33.38 -14.64 7.60
CA SER A 320 32.43 -15.75 7.44
C SER A 320 31.03 -15.40 7.95
N ALA A 321 30.88 -14.77 9.11
CA ALA A 321 29.58 -14.34 9.61
C ALA A 321 28.94 -13.26 8.72
N LEU A 322 29.76 -12.35 8.19
CA LEU A 322 29.32 -11.30 7.26
C LEU A 322 28.87 -11.89 5.93
N ALA A 323 29.66 -12.79 5.34
CA ALA A 323 29.31 -13.49 4.10
C ALA A 323 28.04 -14.33 4.29
N LEU A 324 27.92 -15.06 5.39
CA LEU A 324 26.74 -15.86 5.71
C LEU A 324 25.49 -14.98 5.87
N GLY A 325 25.60 -13.86 6.61
CA GLY A 325 24.49 -12.93 6.79
C GLY A 325 24.06 -12.28 5.49
N PHE A 326 25.00 -11.90 4.62
CA PHE A 326 24.71 -11.36 3.30
C PHE A 326 24.03 -12.39 2.38
N PHE A 327 24.57 -13.61 2.33
CA PHE A 327 24.01 -14.69 1.52
C PHE A 327 22.60 -15.08 1.99
N LEU A 328 22.38 -15.14 3.30
CA LEU A 328 21.06 -15.38 3.86
C LEU A 328 20.08 -14.28 3.44
N LEU A 329 20.48 -13.02 3.57
CA LEU A 329 19.64 -11.89 3.18
C LEU A 329 19.31 -11.92 1.68
N GLU A 330 20.30 -12.17 0.83
CA GLU A 330 20.13 -12.28 -0.63
C GLU A 330 19.19 -13.44 -1.00
N PHE A 331 19.39 -14.62 -0.41
CA PHE A 331 18.50 -15.76 -0.57
C PHE A 331 17.06 -15.43 -0.15
N LEU A 332 16.88 -14.74 0.97
CA LEU A 332 15.57 -14.33 1.46
C LEU A 332 14.92 -13.27 0.57
N VAL A 333 15.70 -12.35 -0.02
CA VAL A 333 15.19 -11.36 -0.98
C VAL A 333 14.68 -12.09 -2.22
N LEU A 334 15.45 -13.04 -2.76
CA LEU A 334 15.01 -13.86 -3.89
C LEU A 334 13.75 -14.66 -3.53
N LEU A 335 13.73 -15.28 -2.35
CA LEU A 335 12.56 -16.00 -1.85
C LEU A 335 11.35 -15.08 -1.69
N ALA A 336 11.52 -13.86 -1.20
CA ALA A 336 10.43 -12.89 -1.06
C ALA A 336 9.85 -12.44 -2.40
N PHE A 337 10.67 -12.36 -3.46
CA PHE A 337 10.17 -12.16 -4.82
C PHE A 337 9.40 -13.39 -5.30
N VAL A 338 9.89 -14.61 -5.05
CA VAL A 338 9.22 -15.87 -5.46
C VAL A 338 7.90 -16.08 -4.72
N VAL A 339 7.84 -15.75 -3.43
CA VAL A 339 6.67 -15.89 -2.55
C VAL A 339 5.74 -14.67 -2.63
N ALA A 340 5.93 -13.79 -3.62
CA ALA A 340 4.95 -12.75 -3.94
C ALA A 340 3.56 -13.39 -4.20
N PRO A 341 2.46 -12.67 -3.89
CA PRO A 341 1.13 -13.12 -4.25
C PRO A 341 1.11 -13.63 -5.71
N ASP A 342 0.44 -14.77 -5.91
CA ASP A 342 0.18 -15.39 -7.22
C ASP A 342 1.37 -16.07 -7.93
N ARG A 343 2.50 -16.35 -7.23
CA ARG A 343 3.69 -17.06 -7.79
C ARG A 343 4.23 -16.45 -9.09
N ILE A 344 3.91 -15.18 -9.34
CA ILE A 344 4.35 -14.35 -10.49
C ILE A 344 5.88 -14.13 -10.44
N GLY A 345 6.46 -14.24 -9.24
CA GLY A 345 7.76 -13.73 -8.82
C GLY A 345 8.95 -13.98 -9.72
N ILE A 346 9.18 -15.22 -10.16
CA ILE A 346 10.39 -15.52 -10.93
C ILE A 346 10.19 -15.17 -12.41
N TRP A 347 9.02 -15.43 -12.98
CA TRP A 347 8.76 -15.21 -14.40
C TRP A 347 8.63 -13.73 -14.75
N ALA A 348 8.16 -12.89 -13.82
CA ALA A 348 8.13 -11.43 -13.97
C ALA A 348 9.51 -10.79 -13.88
N VAL A 349 10.35 -11.26 -12.96
CA VAL A 349 11.76 -10.82 -12.87
C VAL A 349 12.56 -11.29 -14.10
N LEU A 350 12.20 -12.43 -14.69
CA LEU A 350 12.79 -12.95 -15.92
C LEU A 350 12.30 -12.23 -17.20
N GLY A 351 11.45 -11.20 -17.09
CA GLY A 351 10.91 -10.47 -18.24
C GLY A 351 10.02 -11.32 -19.15
N ARG A 352 9.53 -12.46 -18.65
CA ARG A 352 8.60 -13.36 -19.33
C ARG A 352 7.17 -13.24 -18.81
N ALA A 353 6.92 -12.30 -17.89
CA ALA A 353 5.57 -12.00 -17.44
C ALA A 353 5.00 -10.74 -18.11
N ASP A 354 3.69 -10.64 -18.03
CA ASP A 354 2.87 -9.51 -18.46
C ASP A 354 3.39 -8.16 -17.90
N PRO A 355 3.34 -7.05 -18.67
CA PRO A 355 3.58 -5.69 -18.18
C PRO A 355 2.98 -5.37 -16.79
N TYR A 356 1.78 -5.87 -16.47
CA TYR A 356 1.15 -5.66 -15.17
C TYR A 356 1.82 -6.43 -14.02
N ALA A 357 2.26 -7.67 -14.26
CA ALA A 357 3.03 -8.45 -13.30
C ALA A 357 4.36 -7.75 -12.97
N THR A 358 5.02 -7.22 -14.00
CA THR A 358 6.23 -6.40 -13.83
C THR A 358 5.93 -5.13 -13.02
N ARG A 359 4.81 -4.46 -13.30
CA ARG A 359 4.36 -3.27 -12.57
C ARG A 359 4.05 -3.56 -11.10
N PHE A 360 3.35 -4.64 -10.77
CA PHE A 360 3.07 -5.05 -9.39
C PHE A 360 4.35 -5.37 -8.60
N VAL A 361 5.30 -6.07 -9.22
CA VAL A 361 6.60 -6.37 -8.59
C VAL A 361 7.34 -5.07 -8.27
N VAL A 362 7.35 -4.10 -9.19
CA VAL A 362 8.05 -2.81 -9.02
C VAL A 362 7.34 -1.86 -8.06
N GLU A 363 6.01 -1.79 -8.10
CA GLU A 363 5.23 -0.81 -7.34
C GLU A 363 4.82 -1.31 -5.95
N SER A 364 4.70 -2.63 -5.74
CA SER A 364 4.25 -3.20 -4.47
C SER A 364 5.30 -4.09 -3.81
N THR A 365 5.88 -5.06 -4.54
CA THR A 365 6.76 -6.07 -3.93
C THR A 365 8.13 -5.50 -3.58
N PHE A 366 8.75 -4.75 -4.48
CA PHE A 366 10.09 -4.18 -4.28
C PHE A 366 10.13 -3.17 -3.12
N PRO A 367 9.23 -2.16 -3.03
CA PRO A 367 9.21 -1.23 -1.90
C PRO A 367 9.00 -1.95 -0.57
N ARG A 368 8.14 -2.97 -0.55
CA ARG A 368 7.86 -3.76 0.65
C ARG A 368 9.07 -4.54 1.16
N ILE A 369 9.80 -5.21 0.26
CA ILE A 369 11.06 -5.91 0.61
C ILE A 369 12.10 -4.90 1.13
N LEU A 370 12.24 -3.76 0.45
CA LEU A 370 13.15 -2.71 0.88
C LEU A 370 12.82 -2.20 2.29
N LEU A 371 11.54 -2.01 2.61
CA LEU A 371 11.11 -1.61 3.95
C LEU A 371 11.41 -2.68 5.00
N ALA A 372 11.18 -3.96 4.71
CA ALA A 372 11.52 -5.04 5.63
C ALA A 372 13.03 -5.02 5.97
N ILE A 373 13.87 -4.79 4.97
CA ILE A 373 15.33 -4.68 5.16
C ILE A 373 15.68 -3.44 5.98
N LEU A 374 15.12 -2.28 5.64
CA LEU A 374 15.38 -1.00 6.33
C LEU A 374 14.96 -1.03 7.79
N VAL A 375 13.73 -1.45 8.05
CA VAL A 375 13.14 -1.49 9.39
C VAL A 375 13.80 -2.57 10.22
N GLY A 376 13.96 -3.77 9.66
CA GLY A 376 14.59 -4.89 10.36
C GLY A 376 16.05 -4.59 10.69
N GLY A 377 16.81 -4.09 9.73
CA GLY A 377 18.23 -3.75 9.95
C GLY A 377 18.40 -2.55 10.87
N GLY A 378 17.52 -1.56 10.78
CA GLY A 378 17.44 -0.44 11.69
C GLY A 378 17.28 -0.85 13.15
N LEU A 379 16.22 -1.59 13.43
CA LEU A 379 15.91 -2.08 14.78
C LEU A 379 16.99 -3.04 15.30
N GLY A 380 17.58 -3.87 14.43
CA GLY A 380 18.70 -4.74 14.78
C GLY A 380 19.94 -3.96 15.26
N ILE A 381 20.33 -2.89 14.54
CA ILE A 381 21.44 -2.01 14.94
C ILE A 381 21.12 -1.28 16.25
N CYS A 382 19.91 -0.73 16.38
CA CYS A 382 19.48 -0.05 17.60
C CYS A 382 19.53 -0.99 18.81
N GLY A 383 19.02 -2.20 18.66
CA GLY A 383 19.09 -3.24 19.69
C GLY A 383 20.52 -3.53 20.13
N ALA A 384 21.43 -3.76 19.18
CA ALA A 384 22.83 -4.04 19.49
C ALA A 384 23.52 -2.88 20.23
N ALA A 385 23.23 -1.64 19.81
CA ALA A 385 23.76 -0.44 20.44
C ALA A 385 23.23 -0.24 21.86
N LEU A 386 21.92 -0.41 22.07
CA LEU A 386 21.27 -0.28 23.37
C LEU A 386 21.72 -1.37 24.35
N GLN A 387 21.87 -2.62 23.88
CA GLN A 387 22.42 -3.71 24.68
C GLN A 387 23.87 -3.43 25.10
N GLY A 388 24.70 -2.91 24.19
CA GLY A 388 26.08 -2.54 24.50
C GLY A 388 26.17 -1.36 25.48
N LEU A 389 25.32 -0.35 25.29
CA LEU A 389 25.30 0.86 26.10
C LEU A 389 24.81 0.60 27.54
N LEU A 390 23.71 -0.16 27.67
CA LEU A 390 23.11 -0.47 28.96
C LEU A 390 23.73 -1.70 29.62
N LYS A 391 24.60 -2.43 28.92
CA LYS A 391 25.17 -3.71 29.36
C LYS A 391 24.11 -4.73 29.77
N ASN A 392 22.99 -4.74 29.06
CA ASN A 392 21.88 -5.62 29.35
C ASN A 392 21.34 -6.24 28.05
N PRO A 393 21.33 -7.57 27.93
CA PRO A 393 20.92 -8.27 26.71
C PRO A 393 19.43 -8.13 26.39
N LEU A 394 18.61 -7.67 27.35
CA LEU A 394 17.19 -7.43 27.18
C LEU A 394 16.86 -6.02 26.67
N ALA A 395 17.88 -5.16 26.51
CA ALA A 395 17.68 -3.82 25.99
C ALA A 395 17.24 -3.87 24.52
N ASP A 396 16.09 -3.29 24.24
CA ASP A 396 15.51 -3.16 22.92
C ASP A 396 14.70 -1.84 22.87
N PRO A 397 14.64 -1.14 21.72
CA PRO A 397 13.88 0.12 21.61
C PRO A 397 12.42 -0.02 22.01
N TYR A 398 11.81 -1.18 21.75
CA TYR A 398 10.45 -1.51 22.14
C TYR A 398 10.36 -1.65 23.66
N VAL A 399 11.26 -2.41 24.30
CA VAL A 399 11.26 -2.63 25.76
C VAL A 399 11.52 -1.32 26.53
N LEU A 400 12.39 -0.45 26.02
CA LEU A 400 12.71 0.85 26.62
C LEU A 400 11.60 1.91 26.42
N GLY A 401 10.54 1.60 25.68
CA GLY A 401 9.43 2.50 25.43
C GLY A 401 9.65 3.51 24.30
N ILE A 402 10.80 3.48 23.62
CA ILE A 402 11.11 4.39 22.51
C ILE A 402 10.15 4.14 21.35
N SER A 403 9.91 2.87 21.00
CA SER A 403 8.94 2.51 19.97
C SER A 403 7.50 2.85 20.40
N GLY A 404 7.14 2.62 21.66
CA GLY A 404 5.84 3.01 22.21
C GLY A 404 5.60 4.52 22.13
N GLY A 405 6.60 5.32 22.50
CA GLY A 405 6.58 6.78 22.34
C GLY A 405 6.42 7.20 20.89
N ALA A 406 7.11 6.55 19.95
CA ALA A 406 6.94 6.79 18.52
C ALA A 406 5.51 6.52 18.05
N ALA A 407 4.91 5.40 18.47
CA ALA A 407 3.56 5.05 18.10
C ALA A 407 2.52 6.01 18.68
N ALA A 408 2.61 6.31 19.98
CA ALA A 408 1.70 7.26 20.63
C ALA A 408 1.82 8.66 20.02
N GLY A 409 3.05 9.14 19.79
CA GLY A 409 3.29 10.44 19.17
C GLY A 409 2.76 10.52 17.73
N GLY A 410 2.97 9.48 16.92
CA GLY A 410 2.44 9.39 15.56
C GLY A 410 0.91 9.36 15.53
N MET A 411 0.28 8.65 16.46
CA MET A 411 -1.17 8.56 16.59
C MET A 411 -1.80 9.89 17.03
N VAL A 412 -1.21 10.54 18.04
CA VAL A 412 -1.64 11.89 18.48
C VAL A 412 -1.49 12.91 17.36
N ALA A 413 -0.36 12.92 16.66
CA ALA A 413 -0.15 13.85 15.55
C ALA A 413 -1.16 13.64 14.42
N THR A 414 -1.48 12.38 14.10
CA THR A 414 -2.49 12.05 13.08
C THR A 414 -3.88 12.52 13.51
N TYR A 415 -4.27 12.24 14.75
CA TYR A 415 -5.54 12.71 15.30
C TYR A 415 -5.66 14.24 15.30
N LEU A 416 -4.62 14.94 15.74
CA LEU A 416 -4.61 16.41 15.74
C LEU A 416 -4.68 16.97 14.31
N ALA A 417 -3.98 16.37 13.35
CA ALA A 417 -4.07 16.80 11.95
C ALA A 417 -5.48 16.65 11.39
N LEU A 418 -6.18 15.55 11.70
CA LEU A 418 -7.58 15.37 11.32
C LEU A 418 -8.49 16.38 12.01
N TRP A 419 -8.30 16.60 13.33
CA TRP A 419 -9.09 17.54 14.12
C TRP A 419 -8.98 18.99 13.65
N PHE A 420 -7.78 19.43 13.27
CA PHE A 420 -7.53 20.78 12.78
C PHE A 420 -7.83 20.96 11.29
N GLY A 421 -8.42 19.97 10.61
CA GLY A 421 -8.72 20.05 9.18
C GLY A 421 -7.47 20.06 8.28
N LEU A 422 -6.32 19.59 8.78
CA LEU A 422 -5.06 19.47 8.02
C LEU A 422 -5.00 18.16 7.21
N ALA A 423 -6.16 17.64 6.79
CA ALA A 423 -6.28 16.36 6.08
C ALA A 423 -5.56 16.34 4.72
N GLY A 424 -5.25 17.52 4.14
CA GLY A 424 -4.47 17.65 2.91
C GLY A 424 -2.95 17.43 3.06
N LEU A 425 -2.42 17.32 4.29
CA LEU A 425 -1.01 17.01 4.50
C LEU A 425 -0.73 15.52 4.24
N PRO A 426 0.44 15.15 3.68
CA PRO A 426 0.82 13.75 3.55
C PRO A 426 0.81 13.05 4.92
N SER A 427 -0.10 12.10 5.11
CA SER A 427 -0.31 11.39 6.40
C SER A 427 0.95 10.74 6.96
N TYR A 428 1.90 10.37 6.10
CA TYR A 428 3.21 9.84 6.49
C TYR A 428 4.11 10.89 7.14
N GLY A 429 4.13 12.12 6.62
CA GLY A 429 4.94 13.21 7.17
C GLY A 429 4.48 13.59 8.58
N VAL A 430 3.16 13.70 8.76
CA VAL A 430 2.54 13.95 10.07
C VAL A 430 2.88 12.84 11.05
N ARG A 431 2.71 11.57 10.66
CA ARG A 431 3.07 10.41 11.48
C ARG A 431 4.56 10.38 11.82
N ALA A 432 5.44 10.68 10.87
CA ALA A 432 6.88 10.69 11.08
C ALA A 432 7.32 11.75 12.09
N ILE A 433 6.78 12.97 11.97
CA ILE A 433 7.07 14.06 12.91
C ILE A 433 6.53 13.71 14.30
N GLY A 434 5.29 13.23 14.39
CA GLY A 434 4.71 12.77 15.65
C GLY A 434 5.52 11.65 16.31
N ALA A 435 5.94 10.67 15.52
CA ALA A 435 6.76 9.57 15.98
C ALA A 435 8.14 10.03 16.48
N LEU A 436 8.75 11.00 15.78
CA LEU A 436 10.01 11.59 16.20
C LEU A 436 9.87 12.31 17.54
N ILE A 437 8.87 13.19 17.68
CA ILE A 437 8.60 13.92 18.92
C ILE A 437 8.35 12.93 20.07
N GLY A 438 7.46 11.96 19.88
CA GLY A 438 7.12 11.00 20.93
C GLY A 438 8.30 10.14 21.38
N SER A 439 9.12 9.64 20.45
CA SER A 439 10.32 8.87 20.78
C SER A 439 11.42 9.72 21.44
N LEU A 440 11.58 10.99 21.05
CA LEU A 440 12.51 11.92 21.67
C LEU A 440 12.09 12.30 23.10
N LEU A 441 10.79 12.45 23.35
CA LEU A 441 10.26 12.68 24.71
C LEU A 441 10.56 11.50 25.62
N VAL A 442 10.30 10.27 25.17
CA VAL A 442 10.67 9.06 25.93
C VAL A 442 12.17 9.01 26.15
N THR A 443 12.95 9.29 25.12
CA THR A 443 14.41 9.29 25.21
C THR A 443 14.93 10.33 26.20
N ALA A 444 14.34 11.52 26.24
CA ALA A 444 14.69 12.56 27.21
C ALA A 444 14.44 12.10 28.65
N VAL A 445 13.32 11.40 28.91
CA VAL A 445 13.02 10.81 30.21
C VAL A 445 14.04 9.72 30.59
N LEU A 446 14.40 8.84 29.64
CA LEU A 446 15.42 7.82 29.85
C LEU A 446 16.78 8.44 30.17
N VAL A 447 17.22 9.42 29.40
CA VAL A 447 18.49 10.11 29.64
C VAL A 447 18.49 10.80 30.99
N TRP A 448 17.41 11.52 31.35
CA TRP A 448 17.27 12.15 32.66
C TRP A 448 17.39 11.14 33.80
N ALA A 449 16.73 9.98 33.69
CA ALA A 449 16.79 8.93 34.69
C ALA A 449 18.21 8.34 34.82
N ILE A 450 18.87 8.09 33.69
CA ILE A 450 20.23 7.54 33.62
C ILE A 450 21.24 8.52 34.24
N LEU A 451 21.14 9.81 33.92
CA LEU A 451 22.07 10.83 34.43
C LEU A 451 21.92 11.07 35.94
N ARG A 452 20.71 10.89 36.51
CA ARG A 452 20.49 11.08 37.95
C ARG A 452 20.91 9.88 38.82
N ARG A 453 20.79 8.65 38.30
CA ARG A 453 20.97 7.44 39.11
C ARG A 453 22.16 6.56 38.66
N GLY A 454 22.80 6.92 37.56
CA GLY A 454 23.89 6.16 36.96
C GLY A 454 23.39 4.95 36.16
N VAL A 455 24.21 4.49 35.20
CA VAL A 455 23.90 3.36 34.31
C VAL A 455 23.84 2.01 35.07
N ARG A 456 24.38 1.95 36.30
CA ARG A 456 24.47 0.74 37.14
C ARG A 456 23.13 0.15 37.61
N GLN A 457 22.00 0.84 37.42
CA GLN A 457 20.66 0.36 37.79
C GLN A 457 19.85 -0.02 36.54
N THR A 458 20.40 -0.90 35.70
CA THR A 458 19.81 -1.22 34.40
C THR A 458 18.42 -1.83 34.52
N GLU A 459 18.16 -2.60 35.58
CA GLU A 459 16.83 -3.17 35.86
C GLU A 459 15.79 -2.07 36.05
N ARG A 460 16.15 -0.97 36.72
CA ARG A 460 15.25 0.18 36.92
C ARG A 460 15.01 0.96 35.64
N ILE A 461 16.01 1.04 34.75
CA ILE A 461 15.87 1.68 33.43
C ILE A 461 14.90 0.86 32.56
N ILE A 462 15.00 -0.47 32.61
CA ILE A 462 14.06 -1.36 31.91
C ILE A 462 12.65 -1.24 32.49
N LEU A 463 12.51 -1.26 33.82
CA LEU A 463 11.20 -1.05 34.48
C LEU A 463 10.59 0.31 34.13
N LEU A 464 11.41 1.37 34.03
CA LEU A 464 10.97 2.67 33.55
C LEU A 464 10.48 2.59 32.09
N GLY A 465 11.20 1.90 31.21
CA GLY A 465 10.78 1.66 29.83
C GLY A 465 9.43 0.94 29.72
N VAL A 466 9.22 -0.09 30.54
CA VAL A 466 7.93 -0.80 30.66
C VAL A 466 6.82 0.16 31.11
N ALA A 467 7.07 0.99 32.13
CA ALA A 467 6.11 1.99 32.59
C ALA A 467 5.77 3.03 31.50
N LEU A 468 6.77 3.47 30.71
CA LEU A 468 6.58 4.38 29.59
C LEU A 468 5.78 3.75 28.45
N ASN A 469 5.94 2.44 28.20
CA ASN A 469 5.08 1.72 27.26
C ASN A 469 3.63 1.65 27.72
N ILE A 470 3.38 1.41 29.02
CA ILE A 470 2.02 1.42 29.58
C ILE A 470 1.39 2.80 29.40
N LEU A 471 2.15 3.88 29.64
CA LEU A 471 1.70 5.25 29.39
C LEU A 471 1.40 5.49 27.91
N ALA A 472 2.28 5.05 27.01
CA ALA A 472 2.06 5.16 25.57
C ALA A 472 0.81 4.40 25.11
N ALA A 473 0.59 3.19 25.63
CA ALA A 473 -0.60 2.39 25.36
C ALA A 473 -1.88 3.07 25.86
N ALA A 474 -1.84 3.72 27.03
CA ALA A 474 -2.95 4.51 27.54
C ALA A 474 -3.29 5.69 26.61
N VAL A 475 -2.28 6.42 26.12
CA VAL A 475 -2.47 7.49 25.13
C VAL A 475 -3.08 6.96 23.83
N ILE A 476 -2.55 5.87 23.29
CA ILE A 476 -3.08 5.19 22.10
C ILE A 476 -4.56 4.82 22.30
N THR A 477 -4.91 4.27 23.46
CA THR A 477 -6.28 3.87 23.80
C THR A 477 -7.23 5.07 23.88
N VAL A 478 -6.80 6.18 24.48
CA VAL A 478 -7.59 7.42 24.54
C VAL A 478 -7.83 7.98 23.14
N VAL A 479 -6.79 8.04 22.30
CA VAL A 479 -6.95 8.52 20.92
C VAL A 479 -7.89 7.60 20.13
N HIS A 480 -7.76 6.28 20.30
CA HIS A 480 -8.65 5.31 19.66
C HIS A 480 -10.12 5.52 20.06
N ALA A 481 -10.39 5.90 21.31
CA ALA A 481 -11.75 6.11 21.81
C ALA A 481 -12.43 7.36 21.22
N VAL A 482 -11.67 8.33 20.70
CA VAL A 482 -12.19 9.60 20.17
C VAL A 482 -12.14 9.69 18.64
N VAL A 483 -11.45 8.78 17.97
CA VAL A 483 -11.33 8.73 16.50
C VAL A 483 -12.56 8.03 15.89
N ASN A 484 -12.94 8.45 14.68
CA ASN A 484 -14.03 7.82 13.92
C ASN A 484 -13.81 6.31 13.73
N PRO A 485 -14.86 5.48 13.75
CA PRO A 485 -14.72 4.02 13.65
C PRO A 485 -13.97 3.51 12.41
N MET A 486 -14.08 4.20 11.27
CA MET A 486 -13.40 3.80 10.03
C MET A 486 -11.90 4.10 10.08
N ASP A 487 -11.51 5.31 10.49
CA ASP A 487 -10.11 5.73 10.64
C ASP A 487 -9.38 4.91 11.71
N SER A 488 -10.12 4.52 12.76
CA SER A 488 -9.63 3.69 13.84
C SER A 488 -9.09 2.34 13.34
N LYS A 489 -9.80 1.68 12.41
CA LYS A 489 -9.36 0.39 11.82
C LYS A 489 -8.03 0.54 11.08
N ILE A 490 -7.84 1.63 10.33
CA ILE A 490 -6.61 1.90 9.57
C ILE A 490 -5.44 2.17 10.53
N LEU A 491 -5.68 2.97 11.57
CA LEU A 491 -4.67 3.26 12.60
C LEU A 491 -4.28 2.01 13.39
N LEU A 492 -5.24 1.15 13.73
CA LEU A 492 -4.97 -0.13 14.38
C LEU A 492 -4.09 -1.04 13.52
N LEU A 493 -4.40 -1.17 12.23
CA LEU A 493 -3.59 -1.97 11.31
C LEU A 493 -2.16 -1.43 11.18
N TRP A 494 -1.99 -0.11 11.15
CA TRP A 494 -0.66 0.51 11.19
C TRP A 494 0.05 0.24 12.52
N LEU A 495 -0.63 0.39 13.66
CA LEU A 495 -0.06 0.11 14.98
C LEU A 495 0.40 -1.34 15.14
N MET A 496 -0.28 -2.30 14.52
CA MET A 496 0.11 -3.73 14.56
C MET A 496 1.35 -4.06 13.72
N GLY A 497 1.84 -3.07 12.97
CA GLY A 497 3.05 -3.18 12.17
C GLY A 497 2.77 -3.73 10.77
N ALA A 498 2.81 -2.89 9.74
CA ALA A 498 2.47 -3.26 8.37
C ALA A 498 3.45 -2.67 7.35
N LEU A 499 3.83 -3.47 6.34
CA LEU A 499 4.75 -3.07 5.27
C LEU A 499 4.03 -2.81 3.92
N THR A 500 2.69 -2.80 3.94
CA THR A 500 1.80 -2.79 2.77
C THR A 500 1.35 -1.40 2.32
N TYR A 501 1.44 -0.39 3.19
CA TYR A 501 0.88 0.94 2.93
C TYR A 501 2.01 1.94 2.70
N LEU A 502 2.49 2.05 1.45
CA LEU A 502 3.34 3.16 1.01
C LEU A 502 2.59 4.00 -0.02
N PRO A 503 2.76 5.33 -0.03
CA PRO A 503 2.23 6.14 -1.11
C PRO A 503 2.97 5.78 -2.41
N PRO A 504 2.31 5.90 -3.57
CA PRO A 504 2.93 5.59 -4.86
C PRO A 504 4.19 6.46 -5.07
N GLY A 505 5.30 5.80 -5.42
CA GLY A 505 6.59 6.45 -5.72
C GLY A 505 7.76 6.01 -4.82
N LEU A 506 8.98 6.27 -5.29
CA LEU A 506 10.22 5.83 -4.64
C LEU A 506 10.82 6.85 -3.66
N LEU A 507 10.31 8.10 -3.64
CA LEU A 507 10.95 9.20 -2.90
C LEU A 507 11.05 8.92 -1.40
N LEU A 508 9.93 8.53 -0.76
CA LEU A 508 9.89 8.27 0.68
C LEU A 508 10.82 7.11 1.11
N PRO A 509 10.76 5.91 0.49
CA PRO A 509 11.72 4.84 0.78
C PRO A 509 13.18 5.26 0.54
N CYS A 510 13.47 6.04 -0.51
CA CYS A 510 14.83 6.54 -0.76
C CYS A 510 15.32 7.49 0.34
N VAL A 511 14.48 8.43 0.78
CA VAL A 511 14.82 9.35 1.88
C VAL A 511 15.03 8.55 3.18
N ALA A 512 14.15 7.60 3.48
CA ALA A 512 14.30 6.72 4.63
C ALA A 512 15.61 5.91 4.56
N LEU A 513 15.95 5.34 3.40
CA LEU A 513 17.20 4.61 3.20
C LEU A 513 18.43 5.47 3.47
N VAL A 514 18.46 6.70 2.96
CA VAL A 514 19.56 7.64 3.19
C VAL A 514 19.70 7.97 4.68
N LEU A 515 18.60 8.35 5.34
CA LEU A 515 18.61 8.71 6.76
C LEU A 515 19.01 7.52 7.65
N MET A 516 18.47 6.33 7.37
CA MET A 516 18.81 5.10 8.08
C MET A 516 20.28 4.73 7.90
N THR A 517 20.82 4.89 6.69
CA THR A 517 22.24 4.63 6.42
C THR A 517 23.14 5.60 7.18
N ILE A 518 22.80 6.89 7.21
CA ILE A 518 23.53 7.89 8.00
C ILE A 518 23.54 7.51 9.49
N CYS A 519 22.36 7.17 10.05
CA CYS A 519 22.24 6.77 11.44
C CYS A 519 23.03 5.49 11.74
N ALA A 520 22.93 4.48 10.88
CA ALA A 520 23.68 3.24 10.99
C ALA A 520 25.19 3.48 10.99
N VAL A 521 25.71 4.35 10.11
CA VAL A 521 27.13 4.73 10.08
C VAL A 521 27.53 5.41 11.39
N ILE A 522 26.72 6.34 11.90
CA ILE A 522 27.01 7.02 13.18
C ILE A 522 27.12 6.00 14.32
N VAL A 523 26.16 5.07 14.43
CA VAL A 523 26.16 4.03 15.47
C VAL A 523 27.35 3.08 15.31
N CYS A 524 27.62 2.58 14.09
CA CYS A 524 28.73 1.68 13.82
C CYS A 524 30.10 2.31 14.12
N ARG A 525 30.27 3.63 13.96
CA ARG A 525 31.50 4.33 14.36
C ARG A 525 31.73 4.31 15.87
N GLN A 526 30.67 4.15 16.67
CA GLN A 526 30.76 4.03 18.13
C GLN A 526 31.09 2.61 18.62
N ALA A 527 31.27 1.63 17.73
CA ALA A 527 31.60 0.25 18.09
C ALA A 527 32.77 0.12 19.07
N ARG A 528 33.85 0.89 18.85
CA ARG A 528 35.04 0.89 19.71
C ARG A 528 34.73 1.46 21.09
N ALA A 529 33.95 2.54 21.14
CA ALA A 529 33.52 3.17 22.37
C ALA A 529 32.68 2.22 23.22
N LEU A 530 31.78 1.44 22.59
CA LEU A 530 31.00 0.40 23.26
C LEU A 530 31.88 -0.74 23.81
N ASN A 531 32.92 -1.16 23.08
CA ASN A 531 33.87 -2.16 23.58
C ASN A 531 34.68 -1.63 24.78
N LEU A 532 35.11 -0.37 24.75
CA LEU A 532 35.78 0.26 25.89
C LEU A 532 34.84 0.35 27.10
N LEU A 533 33.58 0.73 26.86
CA LEU A 533 32.56 0.80 27.91
C LEU A 533 32.34 -0.58 28.56
N ALA A 534 32.47 -1.68 27.81
CA ALA A 534 32.34 -3.04 28.33
C ALA A 534 33.35 -3.36 29.44
N LEU A 535 34.54 -2.74 29.44
CA LEU A 535 35.57 -2.89 30.49
C LEU A 535 35.18 -2.22 31.82
N GLY A 536 34.11 -1.43 31.84
CA GLY A 536 33.72 -0.61 33.00
C GLY A 536 33.78 0.87 32.67
N GLU A 537 33.04 1.68 33.42
CA GLU A 537 32.99 3.13 33.19
C GLU A 537 34.33 3.81 33.51
N GLU A 538 34.97 3.41 34.62
CA GLU A 538 36.30 3.90 35.03
C GLU A 538 37.38 3.53 34.01
N GLY A 539 37.40 2.28 33.53
CA GLY A 539 38.34 1.83 32.51
C GLY A 539 38.16 2.54 31.17
N ALA A 540 36.90 2.82 30.78
CA ALA A 540 36.61 3.56 29.56
C ALA A 540 37.02 5.03 29.66
N MET A 541 36.76 5.68 30.80
CA MET A 541 37.20 7.06 31.07
C MET A 541 38.73 7.17 31.05
N GLY A 542 39.44 6.19 31.62
CA GLY A 542 40.91 6.13 31.56
C GLY A 542 41.47 6.00 30.14
N ALA A 543 40.71 5.41 29.21
CA ALA A 543 41.04 5.31 27.79
C ALA A 543 40.63 6.57 26.98
N GLY A 544 40.14 7.62 27.64
CA GLY A 544 39.74 8.89 27.00
C GLY A 544 38.32 8.91 26.44
N LEU A 545 37.48 7.91 26.75
CA LEU A 545 36.07 7.91 26.38
C LEU A 545 35.29 8.86 27.30
N ASP A 546 34.36 9.63 26.73
CA ASP A 546 33.32 10.35 27.49
C ASP A 546 32.01 9.54 27.45
N PRO A 547 31.65 8.80 28.53
CA PRO A 547 30.45 7.96 28.55
C PRO A 547 29.17 8.75 28.38
N ARG A 548 29.13 10.03 28.80
CA ARG A 548 27.94 10.87 28.69
C ARG A 548 27.67 11.25 27.24
N ARG A 549 28.71 11.59 26.48
CA ARG A 549 28.58 11.84 25.03
C ARG A 549 28.13 10.59 24.30
N LEU A 550 28.69 9.42 24.64
CA LEU A 550 28.29 8.15 24.04
C LEU A 550 26.81 7.85 24.32
N LEU A 551 26.36 8.03 25.56
CA LEU A 551 24.98 7.85 25.98
C LEU A 551 24.01 8.71 25.15
N TRP A 552 24.24 10.02 25.09
CA TRP A 552 23.40 10.95 24.32
C TRP A 552 23.39 10.61 22.83
N THR A 553 24.56 10.34 22.27
CA THR A 553 24.70 10.02 20.84
C THR A 553 23.89 8.77 20.49
N LEU A 554 24.08 7.67 21.22
CA LEU A 554 23.41 6.43 20.91
C LEU A 554 21.91 6.50 21.18
N LEU A 555 21.47 7.12 22.26
CA LEU A 555 20.04 7.23 22.57
C LEU A 555 19.29 8.12 21.57
N ILE A 556 19.84 9.28 21.18
CA ILE A 556 19.22 10.16 20.18
C ILE A 556 19.17 9.49 18.81
N VAL A 557 20.27 8.87 18.37
CA VAL A 557 20.33 8.23 17.06
C VAL A 557 19.43 6.99 17.01
N CYS A 558 19.37 6.20 18.09
CA CYS A 558 18.42 5.09 18.19
C CYS A 558 16.97 5.57 18.22
N ALA A 559 16.67 6.69 18.89
CA ALA A 559 15.36 7.31 18.86
C ALA A 559 14.97 7.66 17.42
N LEU A 560 15.83 8.39 16.70
CA LEU A 560 15.61 8.78 15.30
C LEU A 560 15.38 7.57 14.38
N MET A 561 16.24 6.54 14.46
CA MET A 561 16.07 5.31 13.69
C MET A 561 14.75 4.61 14.02
N THR A 562 14.38 4.55 15.31
CA THR A 562 13.12 3.96 15.76
C THR A 562 11.92 4.77 15.29
N SER A 563 12.00 6.10 15.24
CA SER A 563 10.94 6.95 14.69
C SER A 563 10.75 6.70 13.19
N ILE A 564 11.84 6.58 12.42
CA ILE A 564 11.79 6.27 10.99
C ILE A 564 11.13 4.90 10.79
N CYS A 565 11.55 3.90 11.57
CA CYS A 565 10.94 2.57 11.55
C CYS A 565 9.44 2.62 11.88
N GLY A 566 9.07 3.33 12.95
CA GLY A 566 7.69 3.50 13.39
C GLY A 566 6.83 4.22 12.37
N ALA A 567 7.35 5.27 11.73
CA ALA A 567 6.64 6.02 10.70
C ALA A 567 6.30 5.17 9.48
N LEU A 568 7.26 4.35 9.04
CA LEU A 568 7.14 3.53 7.84
C LEU A 568 6.33 2.26 8.07
N ALA A 569 6.58 1.57 9.17
CA ALA A 569 6.11 0.21 9.39
C ALA A 569 5.29 0.03 10.67
N GLY A 570 5.07 1.07 11.48
CA GLY A 570 4.35 0.96 12.74
C GLY A 570 5.17 0.30 13.87
N LEU A 571 4.50 -0.28 14.87
CA LEU A 571 5.20 -0.95 15.96
C LEU A 571 5.71 -2.32 15.51
N VAL A 572 7.04 -2.46 15.51
CA VAL A 572 7.72 -3.73 15.33
C VAL A 572 8.62 -3.96 16.54
N GLY A 573 8.29 -5.00 17.32
CA GLY A 573 9.04 -5.39 18.51
C GLY A 573 10.01 -6.54 18.26
N PHE A 574 10.84 -6.85 19.26
CA PHE A 574 11.69 -8.05 19.35
C PHE A 574 12.84 -8.19 18.33
N VAL A 575 12.85 -7.43 17.23
CA VAL A 575 13.96 -7.49 16.24
C VAL A 575 15.29 -7.06 16.87
N GLY A 576 15.30 -5.96 17.62
CA GLY A 576 16.48 -5.45 18.33
C GLY A 576 16.88 -6.30 19.54
N LEU A 577 15.99 -7.16 20.02
CA LEU A 577 16.33 -8.16 21.04
C LEU A 577 17.03 -9.36 20.40
N ILE A 578 16.40 -9.97 19.39
CA ILE A 578 16.77 -11.29 18.86
C ILE A 578 17.97 -11.19 17.91
N GLY A 579 17.99 -10.21 17.00
CA GLY A 579 19.06 -10.07 16.01
C GLY A 579 20.45 -10.00 16.65
N PRO A 580 20.70 -9.04 17.57
CA PRO A 580 21.98 -8.93 18.26
C PRO A 580 22.32 -10.14 19.12
N HIS A 581 21.33 -10.79 19.72
CA HIS A 581 21.55 -11.98 20.53
C HIS A 581 22.08 -13.14 19.68
N ILE A 582 21.45 -13.41 18.53
CA ILE A 582 21.92 -14.42 17.55
C ILE A 582 23.35 -14.09 17.10
N VAL A 583 23.61 -12.83 16.78
CA VAL A 583 24.94 -12.40 16.33
C VAL A 583 25.99 -12.59 17.42
N ARG A 584 25.68 -12.29 18.69
CA ARG A 584 26.61 -12.51 19.81
C ARG A 584 26.95 -13.99 20.02
N LEU A 585 26.00 -14.89 19.75
CA LEU A 585 26.21 -16.33 19.81
C LEU A 585 27.12 -16.85 18.66
N VAL A 586 27.00 -16.29 17.46
CA VAL A 586 27.69 -16.80 16.25
C VAL A 586 29.02 -16.07 16.00
N ALA A 587 29.05 -14.75 16.13
CA ALA A 587 30.19 -13.90 15.78
C ALA A 587 30.99 -13.38 16.99
N GLY A 588 30.49 -13.58 18.22
CA GLY A 588 31.13 -13.14 19.46
C GLY A 588 30.67 -11.77 19.94
N THR A 589 31.36 -11.21 20.94
CA THR A 589 30.89 -10.03 21.70
C THR A 589 31.45 -8.69 21.24
N ASP A 590 32.40 -8.68 20.28
CA ASP A 590 33.00 -7.45 19.75
C ASP A 590 31.96 -6.61 18.99
N ASN A 591 31.64 -5.42 19.48
CA ASN A 591 30.61 -4.55 18.89
C ASN A 591 30.99 -4.03 17.50
N ARG A 592 32.26 -4.12 17.07
CA ARG A 592 32.67 -3.86 15.68
C ARG A 592 32.04 -4.85 14.71
N LEU A 593 31.79 -6.07 15.18
CA LEU A 593 31.14 -7.13 14.42
C LEU A 593 29.65 -7.14 14.74
N VAL A 594 29.28 -7.01 16.01
CA VAL A 594 27.88 -7.14 16.44
C VAL A 594 27.00 -6.07 15.80
N LEU A 595 27.40 -4.80 15.75
CA LEU A 595 26.56 -3.74 15.18
C LEU A 595 26.18 -3.99 13.70
N PRO A 596 27.12 -4.12 12.74
CA PRO A 596 26.76 -4.31 11.34
C PRO A 596 26.05 -5.64 11.08
N LEU A 597 26.48 -6.72 11.75
CA LEU A 597 25.84 -8.03 11.59
C LEU A 597 24.42 -8.05 12.17
N SER A 598 24.16 -7.31 13.26
CA SER A 598 22.81 -7.18 13.81
C SER A 598 21.86 -6.49 12.85
N GLY A 599 22.37 -5.57 12.02
CA GLY A 599 21.61 -5.00 10.91
C GLY A 599 21.22 -6.07 9.87
N LEU A 600 22.18 -6.90 9.42
CA LEU A 600 21.90 -7.95 8.44
C LEU A 600 20.93 -9.02 8.98
N PHE A 601 21.15 -9.48 10.20
CA PHE A 601 20.29 -10.47 10.84
C PHE A 601 18.92 -9.88 11.20
N GLY A 602 18.86 -8.62 11.63
CA GLY A 602 17.59 -7.91 11.87
C GLY A 602 16.76 -7.77 10.59
N ALA A 603 17.41 -7.38 9.47
CA ALA A 603 16.78 -7.33 8.16
C ALA A 603 16.25 -8.71 7.73
N SER A 604 17.07 -9.76 7.91
CA SER A 604 16.70 -11.14 7.59
C SER A 604 15.50 -11.62 8.42
N LEU A 605 15.49 -11.35 9.74
CA LEU A 605 14.40 -11.74 10.64
C LEU A 605 13.07 -11.10 10.23
N LEU A 606 13.06 -9.79 9.95
CA LEU A 606 11.83 -9.11 9.57
C LEU A 606 11.36 -9.54 8.17
N LEU A 607 12.30 -9.78 7.24
CA LEU A 607 11.97 -10.30 5.91
C LEU A 607 11.40 -11.72 5.98
N ILE A 608 11.90 -12.59 6.87
CA ILE A 608 11.30 -13.91 7.14
C ILE A 608 9.86 -13.74 7.64
N CYS A 609 9.62 -12.81 8.56
CA CYS A 609 8.26 -12.54 9.05
C CYS A 609 7.34 -12.03 7.92
N ASP A 610 7.84 -11.16 7.04
CA ASP A 610 7.08 -10.66 5.89
C ASP A 610 6.81 -11.76 4.84
N ILE A 611 7.73 -12.70 4.64
CA ILE A 611 7.46 -13.88 3.80
C ILE A 611 6.38 -14.74 4.45
N LEU A 612 6.45 -14.93 5.77
CA LEU A 612 5.49 -15.74 6.52
C LEU A 612 4.08 -15.14 6.46
N THR A 613 3.90 -13.82 6.54
CA THR A 613 2.57 -13.19 6.38
C THR A 613 1.96 -13.50 5.02
N ARG A 614 2.77 -13.53 3.95
CA ARG A 614 2.32 -13.88 2.59
C ARG A 614 1.95 -15.35 2.46
N VAL A 615 2.76 -16.25 3.03
CA VAL A 615 2.47 -17.70 3.02
C VAL A 615 1.18 -18.00 3.80
N LEU A 616 0.99 -17.34 4.94
CA LEU A 616 -0.19 -17.55 5.80
C LEU A 616 -1.46 -16.89 5.26
N ARG A 617 -1.38 -16.00 4.26
CA ARG A 617 -2.55 -15.36 3.65
C ARG A 617 -3.53 -16.37 3.05
N SER A 618 -3.01 -17.40 2.37
CA SER A 618 -3.84 -18.44 1.73
C SER A 618 -4.69 -19.22 2.75
N PRO A 619 -4.12 -19.80 3.83
CA PRO A 619 -4.91 -20.54 4.81
C PRO A 619 -5.78 -19.66 5.72
N LEU A 620 -5.39 -18.42 5.99
CA LEU A 620 -6.11 -17.53 6.92
C LEU A 620 -7.14 -16.61 6.23
N GLY A 621 -7.18 -16.60 4.90
CA GLY A 621 -8.05 -15.71 4.10
C GLY A 621 -7.74 -14.21 4.24
N THR A 622 -6.75 -13.83 5.05
CA THR A 622 -6.37 -12.44 5.33
C THR A 622 -4.86 -12.33 5.52
N GLU A 623 -4.30 -11.16 5.20
CA GLU A 623 -2.88 -10.89 5.43
C GLU A 623 -2.66 -10.36 6.85
N LEU A 624 -1.81 -11.06 7.61
CA LEU A 624 -1.46 -10.67 8.97
C LEU A 624 -0.47 -9.49 8.97
N PRO A 625 -0.58 -8.55 9.94
CA PRO A 625 0.46 -7.55 10.17
C PRO A 625 1.79 -8.21 10.53
N VAL A 626 2.89 -7.73 9.94
CA VAL A 626 4.23 -8.30 10.17
C VAL A 626 4.68 -8.13 11.62
N GLY A 627 4.27 -7.04 12.28
CA GLY A 627 4.58 -6.81 13.70
C GLY A 627 3.93 -7.85 14.61
N ALA A 628 2.69 -8.26 14.29
CA ALA A 628 2.00 -9.34 14.99
C ALA A 628 2.73 -10.68 14.82
N VAL A 629 3.15 -11.00 13.59
CA VAL A 629 3.94 -12.23 13.31
C VAL A 629 5.26 -12.21 14.08
N MET A 630 5.97 -11.08 14.06
CA MET A 630 7.23 -10.91 14.81
C MET A 630 7.01 -11.04 16.33
N ALA A 631 5.89 -10.56 16.86
CA ALA A 631 5.56 -10.72 18.29
C ALA A 631 5.28 -12.18 18.67
N VAL A 632 4.54 -12.92 17.83
CA VAL A 632 4.26 -14.35 18.03
C VAL A 632 5.54 -15.18 18.04
N VAL A 633 6.52 -14.83 17.20
CA VAL A 633 7.84 -15.47 17.19
C VAL A 633 8.70 -14.99 18.36
N GLY A 634 8.71 -13.68 18.62
CA GLY A 634 9.67 -13.04 19.50
C GLY A 634 9.36 -13.17 21.00
N ALA A 635 8.09 -13.18 21.39
CA ALA A 635 7.71 -13.31 22.79
C ALA A 635 8.13 -14.67 23.39
N PRO A 636 7.91 -15.83 22.73
CA PRO A 636 8.44 -17.11 23.22
C PRO A 636 9.96 -17.14 23.33
N VAL A 637 10.68 -16.51 22.38
CA VAL A 637 12.14 -16.41 22.43
C VAL A 637 12.59 -15.60 23.64
N LEU A 638 11.96 -14.45 23.90
CA LEU A 638 12.25 -13.65 25.10
C LEU A 638 12.00 -14.44 26.38
N VAL A 639 10.86 -15.14 26.48
CA VAL A 639 10.52 -15.99 27.65
C VAL A 639 11.58 -17.07 27.86
N PHE A 640 11.96 -17.76 26.79
CA PHE A 640 13.01 -18.78 26.83
C PHE A 640 14.35 -18.21 27.32
N LEU A 641 14.75 -17.03 26.82
CA LEU A 641 15.99 -16.37 27.24
C LEU A 641 15.94 -15.99 28.72
N LEU A 642 14.82 -15.45 29.21
CA LEU A 642 14.63 -15.11 30.63
C LEU A 642 14.75 -16.34 31.55
N ILE A 643 14.09 -17.45 31.19
CA ILE A 643 14.15 -18.70 31.97
C ILE A 643 15.57 -19.26 32.02
N ARG A 644 16.32 -19.15 30.91
CA ARG A 644 17.70 -19.66 30.84
C ARG A 644 18.68 -18.76 31.59
N MET A 645 18.50 -17.44 31.56
CA MET A 645 19.34 -16.50 32.30
C MET A 645 19.22 -16.71 33.82
N GLY A 646 18.02 -16.96 34.34
CA GLY A 646 17.81 -17.24 35.77
C GLY A 646 18.43 -18.56 36.27
N ARG A 647 18.89 -19.44 35.37
CA ARG A 647 19.66 -20.66 35.74
C ARG A 647 21.17 -20.44 35.74
N ASN A 648 21.66 -19.33 35.17
CA ASN A 648 23.07 -19.07 34.90
C ASN A 648 23.71 -17.97 35.76
N ASP A 649 23.06 -17.53 36.85
CA ASP A 649 23.73 -16.82 37.97
C ASP A 649 24.71 -17.73 38.75
N ALA A 650 25.24 -18.75 38.07
CA ALA A 650 26.20 -19.75 38.52
C ALA A 650 27.38 -19.93 37.53
N PHE A 651 27.69 -18.93 36.70
CA PHE A 651 28.90 -18.88 35.87
C PHE A 651 29.63 -17.55 35.96
#